data_AF-A0AAD1A2Q1-F1
#
_entry.id   AF-A0AAD1A2Q1-F1
#
_cell.length_a   1.000
_cell.length_b   1.000
_cell.length_c   1.000
_cell.angle_alpha   90.00
_cell.angle_beta   90.00
_cell.angle_gamma   90.00
#
_symmetry.space_group_name_H-M   'P 1'
#
loop_
_entity.id
_entity.type
_entity.pdbx_description
1 polymer ?
#
loop_
_entity_poly.entity_id
_entity_poly.type
_entity_poly.pdbx_seq_one_letter_code
_entity_poly.pdbx_strand_id
1 'polypeptide(L)'
;MSYAFSDGNPVRELIVFLAVVTFGVCFIKLLRLAGAAESRVLTSAASFLRKRRAFAEHDFTSEFAKVDLARIAVGLLATIRYGEIFFSGWVIGSAETMALAGAMVLMALWVLVGFMTPLAVFVLMATSNILVDNLLGASTLGTMVMSIVLLLLLLAPAGRRLSADSLLVARHGLLARTVLLQWRITGDPSSDRLVIAKAAALFAYYCVCIYSVTWHLQDEAWLSGMVIAWVMLSPMSNPQLHEQVWSLYQASPWLVVTLSRISIYGMFAWYILVLPGLIMGKVVRAFVIWWGLAFFLISTFVLPLRFLGWYELVFWFVLFFPARWLVRGVTARQSLPTADQARAWPVMVSSLLVALAALSLAFFVRLPVTGSDDNSSSLSRLSQATIGAAPLGFGVGKINVFNEGDLRLFRTSMSFRFKDSDKRTIDVPEDITSISAWTDREYYQAVAYLRAMSRTNIGCDASYIAKLGDIFKEAVFADVAGFNAEFAVVSFTLDPWPSSDDLANYRPVATDKKLLCKSVFELPTGNLLSLKFAQVGLDEALKRSDLPRIFSASGMSLALSYPCRADSAWINTLVETNRRFVTNRALVAAALDLIPERYGEFELSCAARVFAVTEREPRLADPTVLLGNPASCAAGLVLLREFQRIDAGLGSLKPEIDATLAVAEGAEAAGNWATCVAAAATGRERVWAAMLTAQAVTGRPSPLEMAQADMDEALKKTNLPRVFSASGVRLALSYPCRADTAWINTLVETDQRFVTNKALAAAALDLIPEGQGEFDLACAARVFAVVEREPRLADPAVLMGNPASCRAGLALLREFQGIDAGLGKLKSELDANLSAAEGAEAAGNWSTCVAAAATGRSRLWATMRAAH
;
A
#
# COMPACT_ATOMS: atom_id res chain seq x y z
N MET A 1 -19.25 8.05 1.22
CA MET A 1 -18.17 7.34 1.95
C MET A 1 -17.72 6.18 1.09
N SER A 2 -16.40 5.93 1.02
CA SER A 2 -15.89 4.65 0.53
C SER A 2 -15.93 3.67 1.69
N TYR A 3 -16.62 2.55 1.53
CA TYR A 3 -16.68 1.48 2.52
C TYR A 3 -15.45 0.59 2.37
N ALA A 4 -14.73 0.35 3.45
CA ALA A 4 -13.40 -0.28 3.38
C ALA A 4 -13.41 -1.69 2.76
N PHE A 5 -14.48 -2.46 2.94
CA PHE A 5 -14.57 -3.84 2.42
C PHE A 5 -15.80 -4.10 1.53
N SER A 6 -16.65 -3.11 1.28
CA SER A 6 -17.77 -3.26 0.36
C SER A 6 -17.32 -2.97 -1.07
N ASP A 7 -17.83 -3.74 -2.03
CA ASP A 7 -17.65 -3.47 -3.46
C ASP A 7 -18.70 -2.48 -4.00
N GLY A 8 -19.51 -1.88 -3.13
CA GLY A 8 -20.46 -0.84 -3.50
C GLY A 8 -21.44 -0.51 -2.40
N ASN A 9 -22.56 -1.24 -2.35
CA ASN A 9 -23.65 -0.99 -1.40
C ASN A 9 -23.76 -2.16 -0.40
N PRO A 10 -23.38 -1.95 0.87
CA PRO A 10 -23.49 -2.92 1.96
C PRO A 10 -24.87 -3.61 2.07
N VAL A 11 -25.96 -2.87 1.87
CA VAL A 11 -27.32 -3.40 1.98
C VAL A 11 -27.60 -4.39 0.85
N ARG A 12 -27.18 -4.05 -0.38
CA ARG A 12 -27.31 -4.94 -1.55
C ARG A 12 -26.53 -6.23 -1.33
N GLU A 13 -25.32 -6.13 -0.81
CA GLU A 13 -24.44 -7.29 -0.53
C GLU A 13 -25.04 -8.19 0.55
N LEU A 14 -25.65 -7.62 1.59
CA LEU A 14 -26.38 -8.39 2.61
C LEU A 14 -27.59 -9.11 2.00
N ILE A 15 -28.34 -8.45 1.12
CA ILE A 15 -29.48 -9.06 0.41
C ILE A 15 -28.99 -10.24 -0.45
N VAL A 16 -27.87 -10.08 -1.17
CA VAL A 16 -27.27 -11.17 -1.95
C VAL A 16 -26.86 -12.34 -1.05
N PHE A 17 -26.21 -12.08 0.08
CA PHE A 17 -25.85 -13.11 1.05
C PHE A 17 -27.10 -13.88 1.52
N LEU A 18 -28.15 -13.18 1.94
CA LEU A 18 -29.41 -13.80 2.39
C LEU A 18 -30.12 -14.56 1.26
N ALA A 19 -30.07 -14.06 0.02
CA ALA A 19 -30.63 -14.73 -1.14
C ALA A 19 -29.91 -16.04 -1.44
N VAL A 20 -28.58 -16.08 -1.36
CA VAL A 20 -27.77 -17.30 -1.56
C VAL A 20 -28.04 -18.33 -0.45
N VAL A 21 -28.14 -17.90 0.81
CA VAL A 21 -28.53 -18.80 1.92
C VAL A 21 -29.94 -19.36 1.70
N THR A 22 -30.90 -18.52 1.31
CA THR A 22 -32.28 -18.93 1.03
C THR A 22 -32.36 -19.89 -0.15
N PHE A 23 -31.61 -19.62 -1.22
CA PHE A 23 -31.47 -20.53 -2.36
C PHE A 23 -30.92 -21.89 -1.92
N GLY A 24 -29.91 -21.90 -1.04
CA GLY A 24 -29.39 -23.13 -0.42
C GLY A 24 -30.47 -23.90 0.36
N VAL A 25 -31.39 -23.23 1.06
CA VAL A 25 -32.53 -23.87 1.76
C VAL A 25 -33.49 -24.53 0.77
N CYS A 26 -33.87 -23.83 -0.29
CA CYS A 26 -34.73 -24.37 -1.34
C CYS A 26 -34.07 -25.57 -2.04
N PHE A 27 -32.79 -25.45 -2.41
CA PHE A 27 -32.02 -26.49 -3.09
C PHE A 27 -31.92 -27.77 -2.26
N ILE A 28 -31.55 -27.67 -0.97
CA ILE A 28 -31.44 -28.84 -0.09
C ILE A 28 -32.80 -29.51 0.16
N LYS A 29 -33.88 -28.72 0.31
CA LYS A 29 -35.24 -29.30 0.42
C LYS A 29 -35.62 -30.08 -0.84
N LEU A 30 -35.33 -29.53 -2.02
CA LEU A 30 -35.61 -30.18 -3.30
C LEU A 30 -34.78 -31.47 -3.47
N LEU A 31 -33.50 -31.47 -3.10
CA LEU A 31 -32.67 -32.67 -3.11
C LEU A 31 -33.22 -33.77 -2.19
N ARG A 32 -33.75 -33.42 -1.02
CA ARG A 32 -34.37 -34.40 -0.11
C ARG A 32 -35.68 -34.96 -0.65
N LEU A 33 -36.50 -34.12 -1.27
CA LEU A 33 -37.72 -34.57 -1.94
C LEU A 33 -37.40 -35.52 -3.11
N ALA A 34 -36.26 -35.31 -3.78
CA ALA A 34 -35.76 -36.19 -4.84
C ALA A 34 -35.06 -37.46 -4.31
N GLY A 35 -35.01 -37.70 -3.00
CA GLY A 35 -34.39 -38.88 -2.40
C GLY A 35 -32.86 -38.88 -2.42
N ALA A 36 -32.21 -37.74 -2.68
CA ALA A 36 -30.74 -37.66 -2.70
C ALA A 36 -30.14 -37.91 -1.31
N ALA A 37 -29.13 -38.78 -1.26
CA ALA A 37 -28.48 -39.22 -0.01
C ALA A 37 -27.41 -38.22 0.48
N GLU A 38 -27.79 -36.96 0.67
CA GLU A 38 -26.91 -35.87 1.11
C GLU A 38 -26.09 -36.20 2.37
N SER A 39 -26.71 -36.90 3.32
CA SER A 39 -26.08 -37.30 4.58
C SER A 39 -24.85 -38.17 4.40
N ARG A 40 -24.77 -38.97 3.32
CA ARG A 40 -23.63 -39.83 3.05
C ARG A 40 -22.37 -39.02 2.72
N VAL A 41 -22.50 -37.90 2.02
CA VAL A 41 -21.34 -37.06 1.64
C VAL A 41 -20.71 -36.42 2.87
N LEU A 42 -21.52 -35.79 3.73
CA LEU A 42 -21.02 -35.12 4.93
C LEU A 42 -20.48 -36.11 5.97
N THR A 43 -21.15 -37.25 6.19
CA THR A 43 -20.63 -38.30 7.08
C THR A 43 -19.35 -38.96 6.52
N SER A 44 -19.25 -39.15 5.20
CA SER A 44 -18.02 -39.62 4.54
C SER A 44 -16.88 -38.61 4.72
N ALA A 45 -17.14 -37.32 4.51
CA ALA A 45 -16.16 -36.26 4.74
C ALA A 45 -15.71 -36.20 6.21
N ALA A 46 -16.65 -36.29 7.17
CA ALA A 46 -16.32 -36.34 8.60
C ALA A 46 -15.44 -37.55 8.91
N SER A 47 -15.85 -38.75 8.48
CA SER A 47 -15.09 -40.00 8.64
C SER A 47 -13.68 -39.92 8.05
N PHE A 48 -13.54 -39.34 6.85
CA PHE A 48 -12.25 -39.09 6.21
C PHE A 48 -11.36 -38.20 7.08
N LEU A 49 -11.88 -37.07 7.58
CA LEU A 49 -11.14 -36.15 8.44
C LEU A 49 -10.71 -36.82 9.76
N ARG A 50 -11.54 -37.69 10.36
CA ARG A 50 -11.16 -38.49 11.54
C ARG A 50 -10.04 -39.47 11.24
N LYS A 51 -10.18 -40.21 10.13
CA LYS A 51 -9.17 -41.18 9.69
C LYS A 51 -7.82 -40.51 9.48
N ARG A 52 -7.82 -39.29 8.96
CA ARG A 52 -6.62 -38.44 8.81
C ARG A 52 -6.19 -37.75 10.09
N ARG A 53 -6.99 -37.81 11.16
CA ARG A 53 -6.78 -37.11 12.43
C ARG A 53 -6.57 -35.61 12.20
N ALA A 54 -7.35 -35.00 11.30
CA ALA A 54 -7.20 -33.59 10.95
C ALA A 54 -7.37 -32.68 12.18
N PHE A 55 -8.29 -33.04 13.08
CA PHE A 55 -8.55 -32.35 14.34
C PHE A 55 -8.25 -33.26 15.54
N ALA A 56 -7.98 -32.66 16.70
CA ALA A 56 -7.91 -33.39 17.96
C ALA A 56 -9.32 -33.85 18.34
N GLU A 57 -9.53 -35.17 18.43
CA GLU A 57 -10.80 -35.74 18.86
C GLU A 57 -10.72 -36.16 20.33
N HIS A 58 -11.71 -35.70 21.10
CA HIS A 58 -11.93 -36.06 22.49
C HIS A 58 -13.37 -36.54 22.66
N ASP A 59 -13.79 -36.82 23.90
CA ASP A 59 -15.18 -37.12 24.16
C ASP A 59 -16.07 -35.96 23.67
N PHE A 60 -17.23 -36.30 23.11
CA PHE A 60 -18.14 -35.33 22.53
C PHE A 60 -18.54 -34.22 23.52
N THR A 61 -18.73 -34.55 24.79
CA THR A 61 -19.13 -33.63 25.85
C THR A 61 -18.07 -32.56 26.11
N SER A 62 -16.78 -32.91 26.05
CA SER A 62 -15.66 -31.98 26.19
C SER A 62 -15.47 -31.09 24.95
N GLU A 63 -15.60 -31.65 23.75
CA GLU A 63 -15.56 -30.88 22.51
C GLU A 63 -16.71 -29.87 22.44
N PHE A 64 -17.91 -30.27 22.84
CA PHE A 64 -19.06 -29.39 22.89
C PHE A 64 -18.93 -28.30 23.96
N ALA A 65 -18.32 -28.61 25.12
CA ALA A 65 -18.00 -27.60 26.12
C ALA A 65 -17.05 -26.53 25.60
N LYS A 66 -16.05 -26.90 24.77
CA LYS A 66 -15.16 -25.91 24.13
C LYS A 66 -15.93 -24.95 23.23
N VAL A 67 -16.89 -25.45 22.46
CA VAL A 67 -17.75 -24.62 21.59
C VAL A 67 -18.55 -23.62 22.43
N ASP A 68 -19.12 -24.04 23.55
CA ASP A 68 -19.84 -23.14 24.46
C ASP A 68 -18.91 -22.11 25.13
N LEU A 69 -17.70 -22.48 25.51
CA LEU A 69 -16.72 -21.53 26.07
C LEU A 69 -16.26 -20.52 25.03
N ALA A 70 -16.04 -20.96 23.79
CA ALA A 70 -15.70 -20.06 22.70
C ALA A 70 -16.84 -19.09 22.36
N ARG A 71 -18.09 -19.54 22.44
CA ARG A 71 -19.27 -18.66 22.34
C ARG A 71 -19.23 -17.56 23.40
N ILE A 72 -18.94 -17.90 24.66
CA ILE A 72 -18.79 -16.92 25.74
C ILE A 72 -17.63 -15.95 25.43
N ALA A 73 -16.46 -16.48 25.06
CA ALA A 73 -15.29 -15.65 24.75
C ALA A 73 -15.54 -14.69 23.58
N VAL A 74 -16.07 -15.17 22.45
CA VAL A 74 -16.41 -14.31 21.30
C VAL A 74 -17.49 -13.29 21.64
N GLY A 75 -18.54 -13.70 22.37
CA GLY A 75 -19.57 -12.79 22.84
C GLY A 75 -19.00 -11.67 23.71
N LEU A 76 -18.09 -12.01 24.63
CA LEU A 76 -17.41 -11.04 25.50
C LEU A 76 -16.55 -10.07 24.69
N LEU A 77 -15.68 -10.59 23.82
CA LEU A 77 -14.82 -9.76 22.97
C LEU A 77 -15.63 -8.83 22.06
N ALA A 78 -16.73 -9.32 21.48
CA ALA A 78 -17.62 -8.52 20.65
C ALA A 78 -18.37 -7.46 21.47
N THR A 79 -18.82 -7.79 22.69
CA THR A 79 -19.43 -6.83 23.61
C THR A 79 -18.45 -5.73 24.00
N ILE A 80 -17.19 -6.05 24.31
CA ILE A 80 -16.16 -5.05 24.62
C ILE A 80 -15.94 -4.15 23.41
N ARG A 81 -15.66 -4.74 22.24
CA ARG A 81 -15.40 -3.97 21.01
C ARG A 81 -16.54 -3.04 20.62
N TYR A 82 -17.77 -3.56 20.48
CA TYR A 82 -18.91 -2.73 20.12
C TYR A 82 -19.32 -1.80 21.27
N GLY A 83 -18.99 -2.14 22.52
CA GLY A 83 -19.18 -1.30 23.70
C GLY A 83 -18.30 -0.05 23.67
N GLU A 84 -17.03 -0.17 23.27
CA GLU A 84 -16.12 0.96 23.04
C GLU A 84 -16.69 1.91 21.98
N ILE A 85 -17.16 1.39 20.85
CA ILE A 85 -17.76 2.20 19.77
C ILE A 85 -19.08 2.84 20.23
N PHE A 86 -19.91 2.11 20.98
CA PHE A 86 -21.14 2.64 21.55
C PHE A 86 -20.87 3.79 22.52
N PHE A 87 -19.89 3.63 23.40
CA PHE A 87 -19.48 4.65 24.37
C PHE A 87 -18.93 5.89 23.68
N SER A 88 -18.03 5.73 22.69
CA SER A 88 -17.56 6.86 21.86
C SER A 88 -18.75 7.56 21.18
N GLY A 89 -19.66 6.81 20.55
CA GLY A 89 -20.89 7.38 19.98
C GLY A 89 -21.77 8.15 20.98
N TRP A 90 -21.87 7.67 22.23
CA TRP A 90 -22.57 8.34 23.32
C TRP A 90 -21.92 9.67 23.68
N VAL A 91 -20.59 9.66 23.88
CA VAL A 91 -19.82 10.84 24.27
C VAL A 91 -19.90 11.94 23.20
N ILE A 92 -19.87 11.55 21.91
CA ILE A 92 -19.94 12.48 20.78
C ILE A 92 -21.39 12.93 20.50
N GLY A 93 -22.40 12.24 21.04
CA GLY A 93 -23.81 12.49 20.76
C GLY A 93 -24.26 12.02 19.37
N SER A 94 -23.56 11.04 18.77
CA SER A 94 -23.91 10.48 17.47
C SER A 94 -24.97 9.39 17.60
N ALA A 95 -26.25 9.77 17.50
CA ALA A 95 -27.39 8.85 17.65
C ALA A 95 -27.34 7.65 16.69
N GLU A 96 -26.87 7.83 15.45
CA GLU A 96 -26.70 6.74 14.48
C GLU A 96 -25.65 5.73 14.93
N THR A 97 -24.47 6.21 15.34
CA THR A 97 -23.39 5.37 15.87
C THR A 97 -23.86 4.60 17.10
N MET A 98 -24.53 5.28 18.03
CA MET A 98 -25.08 4.68 19.24
C MET A 98 -26.12 3.60 18.91
N ALA A 99 -27.03 3.86 17.98
CA ALA A 99 -28.07 2.91 17.61
C ALA A 99 -27.47 1.64 16.97
N LEU A 100 -26.56 1.81 16.00
CA LEU A 100 -25.90 0.70 15.32
C LEU A 100 -25.00 -0.10 16.27
N ALA A 101 -24.09 0.57 16.99
CA ALA A 101 -23.19 -0.10 17.93
C ALA A 101 -23.96 -0.72 19.10
N GLY A 102 -24.98 -0.05 19.63
CA GLY A 102 -25.84 -0.55 20.70
C GLY A 102 -26.62 -1.81 20.30
N ALA A 103 -27.13 -1.86 19.06
CA ALA A 103 -27.74 -3.07 18.52
C ALA A 103 -26.74 -4.25 18.46
N MET A 104 -25.49 -3.98 18.08
CA MET A 104 -24.44 -5.00 18.05
C MET A 104 -23.98 -5.42 19.45
N VAL A 105 -23.89 -4.51 20.41
CA VAL A 105 -23.66 -4.83 21.82
C VAL A 105 -24.74 -5.76 22.34
N LEU A 106 -26.02 -5.47 22.05
CA LEU A 106 -27.13 -6.33 22.46
C LEU A 106 -27.05 -7.72 21.83
N MET A 107 -26.77 -7.81 20.52
CA MET A 107 -26.57 -9.09 19.84
C MET A 107 -25.36 -9.86 20.41
N ALA A 108 -24.25 -9.18 20.68
CA ALA A 108 -23.06 -9.78 21.31
C ALA A 108 -23.35 -10.29 22.73
N LEU A 109 -24.14 -9.56 23.52
CA LEU A 109 -24.61 -10.00 24.84
C LEU A 109 -25.52 -11.22 24.75
N TRP A 110 -26.40 -11.29 23.74
CA TRP A 110 -27.21 -12.48 23.49
C TRP A 110 -26.34 -13.68 23.10
N VAL A 111 -25.31 -13.46 22.29
CA VAL A 111 -24.29 -14.48 22.01
C VAL A 111 -23.52 -14.86 23.27
N LEU A 112 -23.15 -13.93 24.15
CA LEU A 112 -22.39 -14.15 25.39
C LEU A 112 -23.18 -14.95 26.44
N VAL A 113 -24.45 -14.63 26.63
CA VAL A 113 -25.35 -15.31 27.59
C VAL A 113 -25.93 -16.60 27.00
N GLY A 114 -26.01 -16.69 25.68
CA GLY A 114 -26.60 -17.82 24.96
C GLY A 114 -28.12 -17.74 25.00
N PHE A 115 -28.66 -16.59 24.62
CA PHE A 115 -30.09 -16.33 24.50
C PHE A 115 -30.45 -16.22 23.02
N MET A 116 -31.41 -17.04 22.56
CA MET A 116 -31.76 -17.18 21.15
C MET A 116 -30.51 -17.42 20.28
N THR A 117 -29.62 -18.29 20.77
CA THR A 117 -28.22 -18.40 20.33
C THR A 117 -28.09 -18.57 18.82
N PRO A 118 -28.82 -19.49 18.15
CA PRO A 118 -28.74 -19.63 16.70
C PRO A 118 -29.07 -18.34 15.93
N LEU A 119 -30.11 -17.61 16.36
CA LEU A 119 -30.52 -16.37 15.73
C LEU A 119 -29.50 -15.26 15.98
N ALA A 120 -29.09 -15.07 17.24
CA ALA A 120 -28.12 -14.05 17.63
C ALA A 120 -26.79 -14.24 16.90
N VAL A 121 -26.28 -15.47 16.85
CA VAL A 121 -25.05 -15.83 16.12
C VAL A 121 -25.22 -15.56 14.63
N PHE A 122 -26.32 -15.99 14.00
CA PHE A 122 -26.55 -15.77 12.57
C PHE A 122 -26.63 -14.29 12.21
N VAL A 123 -27.40 -13.50 12.98
CA VAL A 123 -27.54 -12.04 12.76
C VAL A 123 -26.19 -11.37 12.92
N LEU A 124 -25.50 -11.58 14.05
CA LEU A 124 -24.20 -10.97 14.31
C LEU A 124 -23.16 -11.34 13.24
N MET A 125 -23.14 -12.60 12.81
CA MET A 125 -22.24 -13.11 11.76
C MET A 125 -22.51 -12.45 10.40
N ALA A 126 -23.78 -12.35 10.00
CA ALA A 126 -24.17 -11.85 8.68
C ALA A 126 -24.09 -10.32 8.57
N THR A 127 -24.39 -9.58 9.65
CA THR A 127 -24.50 -8.11 9.59
C THR A 127 -23.23 -7.38 9.99
N SER A 128 -22.37 -7.94 10.86
CA SER A 128 -21.18 -7.25 11.37
C SER A 128 -20.27 -6.74 10.25
N ASN A 129 -19.68 -7.63 9.46
CA ASN A 129 -18.74 -7.25 8.40
C ASN A 129 -19.40 -6.61 7.18
N ILE A 130 -20.58 -7.08 6.77
CA ILE A 130 -21.21 -6.59 5.54
C ILE A 130 -21.78 -5.19 5.77
N LEU A 131 -22.55 -5.01 6.84
CA LEU A 131 -23.39 -3.84 7.03
C LEU A 131 -22.86 -2.92 8.12
N VAL A 132 -22.82 -3.40 9.36
CA VAL A 132 -22.67 -2.52 10.53
C VAL A 132 -21.28 -1.91 10.59
N ASP A 133 -20.23 -2.72 10.45
CA ASP A 133 -18.86 -2.21 10.51
C ASP A 133 -18.55 -1.30 9.32
N ASN A 134 -19.10 -1.59 8.13
CA ASN A 134 -18.92 -0.72 6.97
C ASN A 134 -19.60 0.63 7.20
N LEU A 135 -20.83 0.65 7.74
CA LEU A 135 -21.54 1.89 8.09
C LEU A 135 -20.83 2.67 9.20
N LEU A 136 -20.27 1.97 10.20
CA LEU A 136 -19.51 2.59 11.30
C LEU A 136 -18.09 3.00 10.89
N GLY A 137 -17.60 2.59 9.72
CA GLY A 137 -16.19 2.75 9.33
C GLY A 137 -15.22 1.95 10.21
N ALA A 138 -15.69 0.86 10.82
CA ALA A 138 -14.98 0.03 11.78
C ALA A 138 -14.77 -1.41 11.26
N SER A 139 -14.75 -1.61 9.93
CA SER A 139 -14.52 -2.93 9.34
C SER A 139 -13.06 -3.33 9.51
N THR A 140 -12.82 -4.54 10.01
CA THR A 140 -11.47 -5.03 10.30
C THR A 140 -11.33 -6.49 9.93
N LEU A 141 -10.09 -6.95 9.75
CA LEU A 141 -9.82 -8.38 9.64
C LEU A 141 -10.28 -9.13 10.90
N GLY A 142 -10.23 -8.48 12.07
CA GLY A 142 -10.73 -9.07 13.32
C GLY A 142 -12.22 -9.41 13.26
N THR A 143 -13.07 -8.56 12.68
CA THR A 143 -14.49 -8.93 12.52
C THR A 143 -14.70 -10.04 11.49
N MET A 144 -13.86 -10.16 10.46
CA MET A 144 -13.94 -11.31 9.56
C MET A 144 -13.67 -12.63 10.29
N VAL A 145 -12.60 -12.68 11.10
CA VAL A 145 -12.30 -13.85 11.93
C VAL A 145 -13.41 -14.11 12.95
N MET A 146 -13.99 -13.06 13.55
CA MET A 146 -15.18 -13.19 14.39
C MET A 146 -16.33 -13.88 13.65
N SER A 147 -16.67 -13.47 12.41
CA SER A 147 -17.69 -14.14 11.59
C SER A 147 -17.35 -15.59 11.28
N ILE A 148 -16.07 -15.93 11.05
CA ILE A 148 -15.63 -17.32 10.86
C ILE A 148 -15.87 -18.15 12.14
N VAL A 149 -15.58 -17.60 13.33
CA VAL A 149 -15.87 -18.29 14.59
C VAL A 149 -17.38 -18.40 14.81
N LEU A 150 -18.17 -17.36 14.54
CA LEU A 150 -19.62 -17.40 14.63
C LEU A 150 -20.23 -18.44 13.67
N LEU A 151 -19.70 -18.58 12.46
CA LEU A 151 -20.05 -19.66 11.53
C LEU A 151 -19.81 -21.03 12.17
N LEU A 152 -18.65 -21.24 12.79
CA LEU A 152 -18.35 -22.46 13.54
C LEU A 152 -19.42 -22.70 14.61
N LEU A 153 -19.71 -21.70 15.46
CA LEU A 153 -20.68 -21.81 16.55
C LEU A 153 -22.10 -22.14 16.05
N LEU A 154 -22.51 -21.58 14.91
CA LEU A 154 -23.81 -21.84 14.28
C LEU A 154 -23.89 -23.27 13.72
N LEU A 155 -22.83 -23.73 13.07
CA LEU A 155 -22.72 -25.09 12.54
C LEU A 155 -22.55 -26.12 13.66
N ALA A 156 -21.90 -25.77 14.79
CA ALA A 156 -21.59 -26.63 15.94
C ALA A 156 -22.62 -26.56 17.08
N PRO A 157 -23.90 -26.40 16.74
CA PRO A 157 -24.89 -25.50 17.37
C PRO A 157 -24.60 -25.17 18.85
N ALA A 158 -23.84 -24.10 19.08
CA ALA A 158 -23.50 -23.60 20.40
C ALA A 158 -24.73 -23.20 21.22
N GLY A 159 -24.61 -23.19 22.54
CA GLY A 159 -25.65 -22.73 23.45
C GLY A 159 -26.71 -23.78 23.80
N ARG A 160 -26.38 -25.08 23.71
CA ARG A 160 -27.29 -26.15 24.18
C ARG A 160 -27.01 -26.64 25.60
N ARG A 161 -25.84 -26.36 26.17
CA ARG A 161 -25.45 -26.84 27.49
C ARG A 161 -25.16 -25.70 28.47
N LEU A 162 -24.23 -24.80 28.13
CA LEU A 162 -23.89 -23.66 28.99
C LEU A 162 -24.54 -22.39 28.41
N SER A 163 -25.84 -22.17 28.63
CA SER A 163 -26.57 -21.03 28.06
C SER A 163 -27.89 -20.72 28.76
N ALA A 164 -28.41 -19.51 28.59
CA ALA A 164 -29.78 -19.18 28.97
C ALA A 164 -30.82 -20.01 28.20
N ASP A 165 -30.58 -20.32 26.93
CA ASP A 165 -31.45 -21.17 26.10
C ASP A 165 -31.67 -22.55 26.74
N SER A 166 -30.62 -23.17 27.27
CA SER A 166 -30.72 -24.48 27.93
C SER A 166 -31.58 -24.42 29.21
N LEU A 167 -31.47 -23.33 29.97
CA LEU A 167 -32.28 -23.07 31.15
C LEU A 167 -33.73 -22.77 30.79
N LEU A 168 -33.95 -22.03 29.70
CA LEU A 168 -35.28 -21.71 29.19
C LEU A 168 -35.99 -22.95 28.67
N VAL A 169 -35.32 -23.84 27.93
CA VAL A 169 -35.94 -25.09 27.44
C VAL A 169 -36.32 -26.02 28.59
N ALA A 170 -35.59 -25.99 29.71
CA ALA A 170 -35.98 -26.72 30.92
C ALA A 170 -37.26 -26.16 31.57
N ARG A 171 -37.68 -24.94 31.23
CA ARG A 171 -38.90 -24.28 31.72
C ARG A 171 -39.95 -24.27 30.61
N HIS A 172 -41.14 -24.82 30.85
CA HIS A 172 -42.20 -24.77 29.84
C HIS A 172 -42.66 -23.31 29.60
N GLY A 173 -42.91 -22.90 28.35
CA GLY A 173 -43.38 -21.54 28.03
C GLY A 173 -43.24 -21.15 26.56
N LEU A 174 -43.67 -19.93 26.19
CA LEU A 174 -43.58 -19.42 24.82
C LEU A 174 -42.13 -19.23 24.36
N LEU A 175 -41.27 -18.64 25.21
CA LEU A 175 -39.84 -18.48 24.90
C LEU A 175 -39.15 -19.84 24.68
N ALA A 176 -39.45 -20.83 25.53
CA ALA A 176 -38.94 -22.18 25.37
C ALA A 176 -39.36 -22.82 24.04
N ARG A 177 -40.61 -22.60 23.58
CA ARG A 177 -41.07 -23.06 22.26
C ARG A 177 -40.29 -22.38 21.13
N THR A 178 -40.00 -21.09 21.25
CA THR A 178 -39.19 -20.36 20.26
C THR A 178 -37.76 -20.89 20.22
N VAL A 179 -37.11 -21.13 21.37
CA VAL A 179 -35.78 -21.74 21.43
C VAL A 179 -35.80 -23.15 20.84
N LEU A 180 -36.79 -23.97 21.20
CA LEU A 180 -36.97 -25.32 20.64
C LEU A 180 -37.15 -25.31 19.13
N LEU A 181 -37.86 -24.32 18.58
CA LEU A 181 -37.99 -24.14 17.13
C LEU A 181 -36.63 -23.85 16.49
N GLN A 182 -35.83 -22.95 17.06
CA GLN A 182 -34.47 -22.67 16.58
C GLN A 182 -33.58 -23.90 16.68
N TRP A 183 -33.68 -24.67 17.76
CA TRP A 183 -32.98 -25.94 17.94
C TRP A 183 -33.43 -27.01 16.94
N ARG A 184 -34.69 -27.00 16.51
CA ARG A 184 -35.19 -27.89 15.46
C ARG A 184 -34.64 -27.49 14.08
N ILE A 185 -34.59 -26.20 13.78
CA ILE A 185 -34.04 -25.67 12.52
C ILE A 185 -32.55 -25.98 12.42
N THR A 186 -31.81 -25.72 13.50
CA THR A 186 -30.38 -26.02 13.56
C THR A 186 -30.11 -27.50 13.74
N GLY A 187 -31.03 -28.29 14.28
CA GLY A 187 -30.93 -29.73 14.56
C GLY A 187 -29.88 -30.13 15.60
N ASP A 188 -29.81 -31.41 15.93
CA ASP A 188 -29.07 -31.92 17.09
C ASP A 188 -27.54 -31.88 16.92
N PRO A 189 -26.78 -31.71 18.02
CA PRO A 189 -25.33 -31.73 17.97
C PRO A 189 -24.83 -33.18 17.85
N SER A 190 -23.79 -33.40 17.05
CA SER A 190 -23.18 -34.72 16.85
C SER A 190 -21.67 -34.57 16.60
N SER A 191 -20.92 -35.65 16.83
CA SER A 191 -19.47 -35.65 16.56
C SER A 191 -19.14 -35.40 15.09
N ASP A 192 -19.96 -35.89 14.15
CA ASP A 192 -19.80 -35.63 12.71
C ASP A 192 -19.94 -34.13 12.44
N ARG A 193 -20.96 -33.53 13.01
CA ARG A 193 -21.26 -32.12 12.85
C ARG A 193 -20.19 -31.22 13.40
N LEU A 194 -19.60 -31.55 14.56
CA LEU A 194 -18.48 -30.80 15.12
C LEU A 194 -17.25 -30.82 14.18
N VAL A 195 -16.93 -31.98 13.61
CA VAL A 195 -15.81 -32.11 12.65
C VAL A 195 -16.06 -31.29 11.39
N ILE A 196 -17.28 -31.35 10.83
CA ILE A 196 -17.64 -30.56 9.64
C ILE A 196 -17.68 -29.06 9.95
N ALA A 197 -18.19 -28.64 11.11
CA ALA A 197 -18.20 -27.24 11.51
C ALA A 197 -16.78 -26.66 11.59
N LYS A 198 -15.84 -27.40 12.21
CA LYS A 198 -14.42 -27.03 12.26
C LYS A 198 -13.80 -26.94 10.85
N ALA A 199 -14.07 -27.93 9.99
CA ALA A 199 -13.57 -27.94 8.63
C ALA A 199 -14.12 -26.79 7.78
N ALA A 200 -15.40 -26.46 7.91
CA ALA A 200 -16.04 -25.36 7.19
C ALA A 200 -15.50 -23.99 7.63
N ALA A 201 -15.32 -23.76 8.93
CA ALA A 201 -14.74 -22.53 9.44
C ALA A 201 -13.25 -22.41 9.03
N LEU A 202 -12.49 -23.50 9.09
CA LEU A 202 -11.12 -23.53 8.58
C LEU A 202 -11.04 -23.30 7.07
N PHE A 203 -12.01 -23.79 6.30
CA PHE A 203 -12.09 -23.52 4.87
C PHE A 203 -12.35 -22.03 4.59
N ALA A 204 -13.25 -21.38 5.33
CA ALA A 204 -13.45 -19.93 5.23
C ALA A 204 -12.15 -19.16 5.53
N TYR A 205 -11.45 -19.52 6.62
CA TYR A 205 -10.14 -18.94 6.95
C TYR A 205 -9.06 -19.24 5.89
N TYR A 206 -9.10 -20.42 5.29
CA TYR A 206 -8.21 -20.81 4.19
C TYR A 206 -8.43 -19.96 2.94
N CYS A 207 -9.68 -19.66 2.56
CA CYS A 207 -9.98 -18.75 1.46
C CYS A 207 -9.32 -17.38 1.66
N VAL A 208 -9.40 -16.88 2.90
CA VAL A 208 -8.77 -15.63 3.32
C VAL A 208 -7.24 -15.70 3.26
N CYS A 209 -6.63 -16.81 3.71
CA CYS A 209 -5.19 -17.05 3.58
C CYS A 209 -4.72 -17.10 2.13
N ILE A 210 -5.47 -17.78 1.25
CA ILE A 210 -5.15 -17.88 -0.19
C ILE A 210 -5.22 -16.51 -0.86
N TYR A 211 -6.21 -15.69 -0.52
CA TYR A 211 -6.25 -14.31 -1.00
C TYR A 211 -5.02 -13.52 -0.53
N SER A 212 -4.69 -13.60 0.76
CA SER A 212 -3.52 -12.90 1.32
C SER A 212 -2.22 -13.31 0.63
N VAL A 213 -1.92 -14.62 0.47
CA VAL A 213 -0.69 -15.05 -0.22
C VAL A 213 -0.67 -14.62 -1.69
N THR A 214 -1.79 -14.75 -2.42
CA THR A 214 -1.81 -14.35 -3.83
C THR A 214 -1.57 -12.86 -4.02
N TRP A 215 -2.10 -12.03 -3.11
CA TRP A 215 -1.82 -10.60 -3.09
C TRP A 215 -0.35 -10.30 -2.72
N HIS A 216 0.16 -10.92 -1.66
CA HIS A 216 1.55 -10.72 -1.20
C HIS A 216 2.60 -11.22 -2.20
N LEU A 217 2.28 -12.18 -3.06
CA LEU A 217 3.17 -12.58 -4.15
C LEU A 217 3.38 -11.48 -5.21
N GLN A 218 2.57 -10.43 -5.19
CA GLN A 218 2.71 -9.27 -6.07
C GLN A 218 3.41 -8.09 -5.38
N ASP A 219 3.72 -8.21 -4.09
CA ASP A 219 4.33 -7.14 -3.31
C ASP A 219 5.82 -7.44 -3.07
N GLU A 220 6.68 -6.57 -3.59
CA GLU A 220 8.14 -6.71 -3.50
C GLU A 220 8.61 -6.76 -2.03
N ALA A 221 7.94 -6.05 -1.13
CA ALA A 221 8.25 -6.07 0.29
C ALA A 221 8.11 -7.48 0.87
N TRP A 222 7.07 -8.21 0.48
CA TRP A 222 6.82 -9.58 0.90
C TRP A 222 7.77 -10.57 0.23
N LEU A 223 8.02 -10.42 -1.08
CA LEU A 223 8.95 -11.28 -1.82
C LEU A 223 10.39 -11.19 -1.30
N SER A 224 10.84 -10.00 -0.90
CA SER A 224 12.16 -9.80 -0.28
C SER A 224 12.28 -10.43 1.12
N GLY A 225 11.15 -10.73 1.77
CA GLY A 225 11.09 -11.30 3.11
C GLY A 225 11.36 -10.30 4.23
N MET A 226 11.26 -8.99 3.94
CA MET A 226 11.70 -7.91 4.85
C MET A 226 10.56 -7.23 5.61
N VAL A 227 9.30 -7.53 5.27
CA VAL A 227 8.10 -6.96 5.91
C VAL A 227 8.14 -7.07 7.43
N ILE A 228 8.52 -8.23 7.99
CA ILE A 228 8.53 -8.41 9.45
C ILE A 228 9.58 -7.52 10.10
N ALA A 229 10.78 -7.38 9.53
CA ALA A 229 11.77 -6.44 10.03
C ALA A 229 11.20 -5.02 10.07
N TRP A 230 10.59 -4.57 8.98
CA TRP A 230 9.97 -3.25 8.90
C TRP A 230 8.83 -3.04 9.90
N VAL A 231 7.92 -4.00 10.04
CA VAL A 231 6.82 -3.96 11.01
C VAL A 231 7.35 -3.93 12.45
N MET A 232 8.39 -4.69 12.74
CA MET A 232 8.93 -4.81 14.10
C MET A 232 9.81 -3.60 14.50
N LEU A 233 10.44 -2.93 13.53
CA LEU A 233 11.25 -1.72 13.75
C LEU A 233 10.41 -0.44 13.87
N SER A 234 9.15 -0.48 13.43
CA SER A 234 8.24 0.65 13.45
C SER A 234 7.65 0.90 14.84
N PRO A 235 7.74 2.14 15.38
CA PRO A 235 7.05 2.50 16.62
C PRO A 235 5.52 2.47 16.47
N MET A 236 4.99 2.65 15.26
CA MET A 236 3.54 2.66 15.02
C MET A 236 2.95 1.24 15.05
N SER A 237 3.65 0.27 14.47
CA SER A 237 3.17 -1.13 14.40
C SER A 237 3.75 -2.05 15.48
N ASN A 238 4.73 -1.58 16.27
CA ASN A 238 5.27 -2.33 17.41
C ASN A 238 5.64 -1.37 18.55
N PRO A 239 4.68 -0.61 19.12
CA PRO A 239 4.98 0.44 20.08
C PRO A 239 5.72 -0.08 21.32
N GLN A 240 5.43 -1.31 21.75
CA GLN A 240 5.99 -1.89 22.98
C GLN A 240 7.40 -2.44 22.83
N LEU A 241 7.74 -3.00 21.66
CA LEU A 241 9.01 -3.73 21.47
C LEU A 241 9.95 -3.10 20.41
N HIS A 242 9.55 -2.00 19.75
CA HIS A 242 10.34 -1.46 18.64
C HIS A 242 11.75 -1.03 19.06
N GLU A 243 11.94 -0.44 20.24
CA GLU A 243 13.26 -0.02 20.72
C GLU A 243 14.20 -1.22 20.95
N GLN A 244 13.68 -2.30 21.52
CA GLN A 244 14.42 -3.54 21.73
C GLN A 244 14.79 -4.18 20.40
N VAL A 245 13.86 -4.22 19.44
CA VAL A 245 14.15 -4.71 18.08
C VAL A 245 15.16 -3.80 17.37
N TRP A 246 15.06 -2.49 17.56
CA TRP A 246 15.99 -1.53 16.97
C TRP A 246 17.40 -1.71 17.53
N SER A 247 17.54 -1.86 18.85
CA SER A 247 18.84 -2.17 19.47
C SER A 247 19.41 -3.51 18.98
N LEU A 248 18.57 -4.54 18.80
CA LEU A 248 18.97 -5.82 18.23
C LEU A 248 19.41 -5.66 16.77
N TYR A 249 18.70 -4.85 15.99
CA TYR A 249 19.04 -4.56 14.60
C TYR A 249 20.37 -3.80 14.51
N GLN A 250 20.62 -2.82 15.37
CA GLN A 250 21.91 -2.11 15.41
C GLN A 250 23.06 -3.04 15.82
N ALA A 251 22.83 -3.96 16.77
CA ALA A 251 23.83 -4.90 17.22
C ALA A 251 24.10 -6.04 16.21
N SER A 252 23.05 -6.54 15.54
CA SER A 252 23.11 -7.64 14.58
C SER A 252 22.02 -7.51 13.52
N PRO A 253 22.23 -6.68 12.48
CA PRO A 253 21.26 -6.52 11.40
C PRO A 253 20.96 -7.86 10.70
N TRP A 254 21.99 -8.69 10.55
CA TRP A 254 21.89 -10.03 9.97
C TRP A 254 20.87 -10.93 10.66
N LEU A 255 20.82 -10.92 11.99
CA LEU A 255 19.91 -11.76 12.74
C LEU A 255 18.45 -11.33 12.53
N VAL A 256 18.16 -10.04 12.66
CA VAL A 256 16.79 -9.50 12.48
C VAL A 256 16.28 -9.77 11.07
N VAL A 257 17.11 -9.52 10.06
CA VAL A 257 16.78 -9.76 8.65
C VAL A 257 16.55 -11.25 8.36
N THR A 258 17.42 -12.12 8.87
CA THR A 258 17.28 -13.57 8.65
C THR A 258 16.04 -14.14 9.33
N LEU A 259 15.75 -13.71 10.56
CA LEU A 259 14.51 -14.07 11.25
C LEU A 259 13.28 -13.56 10.50
N SER A 260 13.33 -12.35 9.94
CA SER A 260 12.26 -11.81 9.09
C SER A 260 12.01 -12.71 7.87
N ARG A 261 13.06 -13.08 7.12
CA ARG A 261 12.94 -13.95 5.94
C ARG A 261 12.38 -15.33 6.28
N ILE A 262 12.90 -15.97 7.33
CA ILE A 262 12.40 -17.27 7.81
C ILE A 262 10.93 -17.17 8.20
N SER A 263 10.55 -16.09 8.89
CA SER A 263 9.17 -15.86 9.30
C SER A 263 8.23 -15.68 8.11
N ILE A 264 8.63 -14.89 7.10
CA ILE A 264 7.82 -14.67 5.89
C ILE A 264 7.69 -15.96 5.06
N TYR A 265 8.77 -16.68 4.81
CA TYR A 265 8.71 -17.94 4.04
C TYR A 265 7.91 -19.01 4.78
N GLY A 266 8.08 -19.11 6.09
CA GLY A 266 7.24 -19.98 6.92
C GLY A 266 5.77 -19.56 6.88
N MET A 267 5.46 -18.26 6.88
CA MET A 267 4.10 -17.76 6.75
C MET A 267 3.48 -18.11 5.40
N PHE A 268 4.21 -17.94 4.30
CA PHE A 268 3.74 -18.30 2.96
C PHE A 268 3.43 -19.80 2.86
N ALA A 269 4.34 -20.64 3.34
CA ALA A 269 4.10 -22.08 3.40
C ALA A 269 2.87 -22.39 4.27
N TRP A 270 2.72 -21.71 5.40
CA TRP A 270 1.59 -21.89 6.30
C TRP A 270 0.25 -21.49 5.65
N TYR A 271 0.15 -20.35 4.97
CA TYR A 271 -1.09 -19.92 4.29
C TYR A 271 -1.58 -20.95 3.27
N ILE A 272 -0.67 -21.55 2.50
CA ILE A 272 -1.00 -22.59 1.51
C ILE A 272 -1.34 -23.92 2.20
N LEU A 273 -0.68 -24.24 3.32
CA LEU A 273 -0.81 -25.53 4.00
C LEU A 273 -1.87 -25.56 5.11
N VAL A 274 -2.45 -24.44 5.54
CA VAL A 274 -3.29 -24.38 6.74
C VAL A 274 -4.48 -25.35 6.68
N LEU A 275 -5.04 -25.60 5.50
CA LEU A 275 -6.07 -26.63 5.28
C LEU A 275 -5.51 -27.98 4.80
N PRO A 276 -4.81 -28.08 3.65
CA PRO A 276 -4.35 -29.38 3.14
C PRO A 276 -3.29 -30.02 4.04
N GLY A 277 -2.47 -29.23 4.74
CA GLY A 277 -1.43 -29.71 5.66
C GLY A 277 -1.97 -30.51 6.84
N LEU A 278 -3.25 -30.32 7.23
CA LEU A 278 -3.88 -31.12 8.28
C LEU A 278 -4.09 -32.59 7.88
N ILE A 279 -4.14 -32.89 6.59
CA ILE A 279 -4.36 -34.25 6.06
C ILE A 279 -3.08 -34.89 5.48
N MET A 280 -1.99 -34.13 5.35
CA MET A 280 -0.71 -34.56 4.75
C MET A 280 0.24 -35.31 5.70
N GLY A 281 -0.17 -35.57 6.95
CA GLY A 281 0.59 -36.37 7.91
C GLY A 281 0.96 -35.61 9.18
N LYS A 282 1.64 -36.28 10.11
CA LYS A 282 1.87 -35.76 11.47
C LYS A 282 2.76 -34.51 11.50
N VAL A 283 3.83 -34.49 10.69
CA VAL A 283 4.82 -33.39 10.69
C VAL A 283 4.23 -32.12 10.10
N VAL A 284 3.63 -32.20 8.91
CA VAL A 284 3.00 -31.04 8.26
C VAL A 284 1.84 -30.49 9.12
N ARG A 285 1.03 -31.38 9.70
CA ARG A 285 -0.02 -30.98 10.64
C ARG A 285 0.54 -30.28 11.88
N ALA A 286 1.65 -30.78 12.45
CA ALA A 286 2.28 -30.13 13.60
C ALA A 286 2.80 -28.75 13.22
N PHE A 287 3.43 -28.59 12.05
CA PHE A 287 3.82 -27.29 11.51
C PHE A 287 2.61 -26.34 11.41
N VAL A 288 1.51 -26.77 10.77
CA VAL A 288 0.29 -25.96 10.65
C VAL A 288 -0.21 -25.49 12.02
N ILE A 289 -0.31 -26.41 12.99
CA ILE A 289 -0.85 -26.12 14.32
C ILE A 289 0.05 -25.17 15.12
N TRP A 290 1.36 -25.45 15.16
CA TRP A 290 2.30 -24.69 16.00
C TRP A 290 2.69 -23.36 15.38
N TRP A 291 2.87 -23.30 14.05
CA TRP A 291 3.16 -22.06 13.35
C TRP A 291 1.98 -21.09 13.43
N GLY A 292 0.76 -21.58 13.21
CA GLY A 292 -0.46 -20.77 13.36
C GLY A 292 -0.63 -20.25 14.78
N LEU A 293 -0.36 -21.09 15.81
CA LEU A 293 -0.39 -20.62 17.19
C LEU A 293 0.66 -19.53 17.46
N ALA A 294 1.90 -19.71 17.00
CA ALA A 294 2.96 -18.73 17.17
C ALA A 294 2.58 -17.39 16.51
N PHE A 295 2.04 -17.44 15.30
CA PHE A 295 1.55 -16.25 14.59
C PHE A 295 0.43 -15.55 15.36
N PHE A 296 -0.58 -16.27 15.86
CA PHE A 296 -1.68 -15.66 16.62
C PHE A 296 -1.23 -15.07 17.95
N LEU A 297 -0.25 -15.68 18.62
CA LEU A 297 0.35 -15.11 19.83
C LEU A 297 1.09 -13.81 19.53
N ILE A 298 1.88 -13.77 18.45
CA ILE A 298 2.56 -12.54 17.99
C ILE A 298 1.53 -11.48 17.60
N SER A 299 0.50 -11.85 16.84
CA SER A 299 -0.63 -10.99 16.45
C SER A 299 -1.37 -10.40 17.66
N THR A 300 -1.44 -11.13 18.78
CA THR A 300 -2.14 -10.68 20.00
C THR A 300 -1.27 -9.82 20.91
N PHE A 301 0.00 -10.21 21.12
CA PHE A 301 0.82 -9.65 22.19
C PHE A 301 1.95 -8.75 21.70
N VAL A 302 2.32 -8.84 20.42
CA VAL A 302 3.43 -8.09 19.84
C VAL A 302 2.90 -7.05 18.86
N LEU A 303 2.02 -7.46 17.96
CA LEU A 303 1.41 -6.56 16.99
C LEU A 303 0.14 -5.93 17.60
N PRO A 304 -0.06 -4.61 17.50
CA PRO A 304 -1.24 -3.92 18.01
C PRO A 304 -2.43 -4.09 17.07
N LEU A 305 -2.78 -5.34 16.73
CA LEU A 305 -3.88 -5.67 15.80
C LEU A 305 -5.26 -5.71 16.51
N ARG A 306 -5.36 -5.05 17.67
CA ARG A 306 -6.57 -4.93 18.49
C ARG A 306 -7.22 -6.31 18.73
N PHE A 307 -8.47 -6.48 18.31
CA PHE A 307 -9.25 -7.70 18.56
C PHE A 307 -8.90 -8.87 17.63
N LEU A 308 -8.11 -8.67 16.57
CA LEU A 308 -7.79 -9.72 15.60
C LEU A 308 -7.15 -10.94 16.26
N GLY A 309 -6.01 -10.74 16.94
CA GLY A 309 -5.27 -11.84 17.58
C GLY A 309 -6.13 -12.59 18.60
N TRP A 310 -6.99 -11.88 19.34
CA TRP A 310 -7.91 -12.49 20.30
C TRP A 310 -8.94 -13.41 19.62
N TYR A 311 -9.58 -12.98 18.52
CA TYR A 311 -10.49 -13.85 17.77
C TYR A 311 -9.77 -15.04 17.13
N GLU A 312 -8.54 -14.84 16.64
CA GLU A 312 -7.70 -15.92 16.09
C GLU A 312 -7.33 -16.95 17.16
N LEU A 313 -6.98 -16.51 18.38
CA LEU A 313 -6.72 -17.42 19.50
C LEU A 313 -7.97 -18.21 19.91
N VAL A 314 -9.14 -17.59 19.95
CA VAL A 314 -10.41 -18.30 20.22
C VAL A 314 -10.72 -19.31 19.10
N PHE A 315 -10.52 -18.91 17.85
CA PHE A 315 -10.67 -19.80 16.70
C PHE A 315 -9.75 -21.03 16.82
N TRP A 316 -8.46 -20.80 17.07
CA TRP A 316 -7.46 -21.86 17.20
C TRP A 316 -7.72 -22.77 18.39
N PHE A 317 -8.17 -22.20 19.50
CA PHE A 317 -8.59 -22.93 20.70
C PHE A 317 -9.69 -23.95 20.37
N VAL A 318 -10.74 -23.54 19.67
CA VAL A 318 -11.84 -24.45 19.30
C VAL A 318 -11.37 -25.57 18.37
N LEU A 319 -10.50 -25.24 17.42
CA LEU A 319 -9.99 -26.22 16.45
C LEU A 319 -9.11 -27.28 17.12
N PHE A 320 -8.13 -26.87 17.92
CA PHE A 320 -7.00 -27.75 18.29
C PHE A 320 -6.75 -27.92 19.79
N PHE A 321 -7.33 -27.11 20.69
CA PHE A 321 -7.02 -27.23 22.12
C PHE A 321 -7.54 -28.54 22.74
N PRO A 322 -6.74 -29.25 23.55
CA PRO A 322 -7.17 -30.50 24.15
C PRO A 322 -8.13 -30.30 25.34
N ALA A 323 -9.40 -30.66 25.16
CA ALA A 323 -10.49 -30.39 26.12
C ALA A 323 -10.54 -31.28 27.37
N ARG A 324 -9.62 -32.24 27.52
CA ARG A 324 -9.70 -33.30 28.56
C ARG A 324 -9.81 -32.78 29.99
N TRP A 325 -9.33 -31.56 30.23
CA TRP A 325 -9.29 -30.92 31.55
C TRP A 325 -10.58 -30.17 31.90
N LEU A 326 -11.37 -29.77 30.90
CA LEU A 326 -12.53 -28.90 31.10
C LEU A 326 -13.73 -29.60 31.76
N VAL A 327 -13.81 -30.93 31.69
CA VAL A 327 -15.00 -31.70 32.13
C VAL A 327 -14.78 -32.45 33.44
N ARG A 328 -13.58 -32.41 34.05
CA ARG A 328 -13.29 -33.16 35.29
C ARG A 328 -14.19 -32.80 36.49
N GLY A 329 -14.91 -31.68 36.47
CA GLY A 329 -15.79 -31.24 37.57
C GLY A 329 -17.30 -31.23 37.26
N VAL A 330 -17.73 -31.43 36.02
CA VAL A 330 -19.17 -31.37 35.69
C VAL A 330 -19.72 -32.79 35.64
N THR A 331 -20.22 -33.26 36.79
CA THR A 331 -20.88 -34.56 36.93
C THR A 331 -21.87 -34.79 35.80
N ALA A 332 -21.69 -35.91 35.10
CA ALA A 332 -22.40 -36.32 33.89
C ALA A 332 -23.90 -36.59 34.12
N ARG A 333 -24.68 -35.55 34.40
CA ARG A 333 -26.12 -35.68 34.70
C ARG A 333 -27.03 -35.73 33.48
N GLN A 334 -26.49 -35.74 32.26
CA GLN A 334 -27.26 -35.94 31.04
C GLN A 334 -26.58 -36.99 30.17
N SER A 335 -27.05 -38.23 30.29
CA SER A 335 -26.87 -39.24 29.24
C SER A 335 -27.61 -38.75 27.99
N LEU A 336 -26.90 -38.09 27.09
CA LEU A 336 -27.41 -37.84 25.75
C LEU A 336 -27.75 -39.20 25.12
N PRO A 337 -28.93 -39.37 24.52
CA PRO A 337 -29.31 -40.64 23.91
C PRO A 337 -28.27 -41.03 22.84
N THR A 338 -27.49 -42.07 23.13
CA THR A 338 -26.24 -42.40 22.42
C THR A 338 -26.43 -43.28 21.20
N ALA A 339 -27.62 -43.79 20.88
CA ALA A 339 -27.66 -45.05 20.11
C ALA A 339 -28.23 -45.04 18.68
N ASP A 340 -29.14 -44.15 18.24
CA ASP A 340 -29.82 -44.46 16.95
C ASP A 340 -30.34 -43.29 16.09
N GLN A 341 -29.98 -42.06 16.40
CA GLN A 341 -30.39 -40.94 15.55
C GLN A 341 -29.36 -40.66 14.45
N ALA A 342 -29.29 -41.58 13.48
CA ALA A 342 -28.80 -41.32 12.13
C ALA A 342 -29.74 -40.34 11.39
N ARG A 343 -30.12 -39.24 12.05
CA ARG A 343 -31.05 -38.23 11.53
C ARG A 343 -30.34 -37.43 10.46
N ALA A 344 -31.03 -37.31 9.33
CA ALA A 344 -30.64 -36.43 8.23
C ALA A 344 -30.10 -35.10 8.75
N TRP A 345 -29.02 -34.62 8.13
CA TRP A 345 -28.42 -33.33 8.46
C TRP A 345 -29.51 -32.23 8.45
N PRO A 346 -29.46 -31.23 9.33
CA PRO A 346 -30.49 -30.18 9.34
C PRO A 346 -30.41 -29.36 8.05
N VAL A 347 -31.56 -29.04 7.43
CA VAL A 347 -31.60 -28.30 6.15
C VAL A 347 -30.75 -27.03 6.23
N MET A 348 -30.88 -26.26 7.31
CA MET A 348 -30.15 -25.01 7.49
C MET A 348 -28.62 -25.20 7.44
N VAL A 349 -28.10 -26.25 8.08
CA VAL A 349 -26.64 -26.53 8.13
C VAL A 349 -26.12 -26.82 6.73
N SER A 350 -26.79 -27.73 6.03
CA SER A 350 -26.50 -28.07 4.64
C SER A 350 -26.54 -26.85 3.73
N SER A 351 -27.55 -25.99 3.89
CA SER A 351 -27.71 -24.77 3.10
C SER A 351 -26.61 -23.75 3.35
N LEU A 352 -26.17 -23.58 4.61
CA LEU A 352 -25.04 -22.73 4.94
C LEU A 352 -23.73 -23.25 4.32
N LEU A 353 -23.52 -24.56 4.30
CA LEU A 353 -22.35 -25.17 3.65
C LEU A 353 -22.36 -24.95 2.12
N VAL A 354 -23.54 -25.10 1.49
CA VAL A 354 -23.71 -24.80 0.04
C VAL A 354 -23.48 -23.32 -0.23
N ALA A 355 -24.04 -22.43 0.59
CA ALA A 355 -23.83 -20.99 0.45
C ALA A 355 -22.36 -20.60 0.64
N LEU A 356 -21.67 -21.17 1.64
CA LEU A 356 -20.25 -20.97 1.85
C LEU A 356 -19.44 -21.40 0.63
N ALA A 357 -19.70 -22.60 0.09
CA ALA A 357 -19.01 -23.10 -1.10
C ALA A 357 -19.25 -22.19 -2.32
N ALA A 358 -20.50 -21.78 -2.56
CA ALA A 358 -20.85 -20.91 -3.69
C ALA A 358 -20.20 -19.52 -3.59
N LEU A 359 -20.27 -18.88 -2.42
CA LEU A 359 -19.66 -17.57 -2.18
C LEU A 359 -18.14 -17.63 -2.18
N SER A 360 -17.54 -18.71 -1.67
CA SER A 360 -16.08 -18.92 -1.72
C SER A 360 -15.59 -19.15 -3.14
N LEU A 361 -16.36 -19.88 -3.98
CA LEU A 361 -16.03 -20.05 -5.39
C LEU A 361 -16.09 -18.71 -6.14
N ALA A 362 -17.14 -17.92 -5.91
CA ALA A 362 -17.24 -16.57 -6.46
C ALA A 362 -16.05 -15.69 -6.01
N PHE A 363 -15.66 -15.80 -4.73
CA PHE A 363 -14.48 -15.12 -4.21
C PHE A 363 -13.17 -15.60 -4.87
N PHE A 364 -12.99 -16.89 -5.11
CA PHE A 364 -11.79 -17.42 -5.75
C PHE A 364 -11.61 -16.96 -7.20
N VAL A 365 -12.70 -16.72 -7.94
CA VAL A 365 -12.66 -16.13 -9.29
C VAL A 365 -12.09 -14.71 -9.27
N ARG A 366 -12.06 -14.06 -8.11
CA ARG A 366 -11.55 -12.70 -7.90
C ARG A 366 -10.12 -12.66 -7.34
N LEU A 367 -9.43 -13.80 -7.26
CA LEU A 367 -8.05 -13.82 -6.80
C LEU A 367 -7.13 -13.01 -7.75
N PRO A 368 -6.18 -12.23 -7.21
CA PRO A 368 -5.22 -11.46 -7.98
C PRO A 368 -4.12 -12.38 -8.53
N VAL A 369 -4.40 -13.14 -9.59
CA VAL A 369 -3.42 -14.10 -10.16
C VAL A 369 -2.52 -13.47 -11.24
N THR A 370 -2.97 -12.39 -11.92
CA THR A 370 -2.33 -11.89 -13.15
C THR A 370 -1.81 -10.45 -13.10
N GLY A 371 -1.71 -9.84 -11.91
CA GLY A 371 -1.21 -8.47 -11.74
C GLY A 371 -1.92 -7.73 -10.59
N SER A 372 -1.37 -6.56 -10.27
CA SER A 372 -1.84 -5.63 -9.21
C SER A 372 -3.15 -4.94 -9.56
N ASP A 373 -3.54 -4.95 -10.84
CA ASP A 373 -4.78 -4.34 -11.28
C ASP A 373 -5.98 -5.18 -10.82
N ASP A 374 -6.78 -4.59 -9.94
CA ASP A 374 -8.08 -5.10 -9.49
C ASP A 374 -8.96 -5.38 -10.74
N ASN A 375 -8.98 -6.64 -11.18
CA ASN A 375 -9.90 -7.25 -12.15
C ASN A 375 -9.59 -7.15 -13.66
N SER A 376 -8.51 -7.79 -14.12
CA SER A 376 -8.29 -7.98 -15.57
C SER A 376 -9.37 -8.85 -16.24
N SER A 377 -9.93 -9.86 -15.54
CA SER A 377 -10.88 -10.82 -16.16
C SER A 377 -12.35 -10.34 -16.16
N SER A 378 -13.08 -10.67 -17.22
CA SER A 378 -14.53 -10.43 -17.31
C SER A 378 -15.31 -11.18 -16.22
N LEU A 379 -14.86 -12.37 -15.84
CA LEU A 379 -15.47 -13.18 -14.77
C LEU A 379 -15.31 -12.52 -13.40
N SER A 380 -14.15 -11.95 -13.09
CA SER A 380 -13.95 -11.23 -11.82
C SER A 380 -14.86 -10.01 -11.73
N ARG A 381 -14.98 -9.23 -12.81
CA ARG A 381 -15.90 -8.08 -12.89
C ARG A 381 -17.36 -8.52 -12.74
N LEU A 382 -17.77 -9.61 -13.39
CA LEU A 382 -19.12 -10.16 -13.23
C LEU A 382 -19.37 -10.60 -11.79
N SER A 383 -18.42 -11.30 -11.17
CA SER A 383 -18.53 -11.71 -9.77
C SER A 383 -18.62 -10.51 -8.83
N GLN A 384 -17.80 -9.47 -9.02
CA GLN A 384 -17.86 -8.25 -8.21
C GLN A 384 -19.20 -7.53 -8.42
N ALA A 385 -19.70 -7.44 -9.66
CA ALA A 385 -20.96 -6.75 -9.95
C ALA A 385 -22.20 -7.50 -9.43
N THR A 386 -22.16 -8.84 -9.39
CA THR A 386 -23.31 -9.68 -9.00
C THR A 386 -23.30 -10.03 -7.52
N ILE A 387 -22.15 -10.46 -7.02
CA ILE A 387 -21.97 -10.96 -5.65
C ILE A 387 -21.46 -9.85 -4.71
N GLY A 388 -20.65 -8.91 -5.23
CA GLY A 388 -19.99 -7.90 -4.42
C GLY A 388 -19.22 -8.52 -3.25
N ALA A 389 -19.28 -7.88 -2.10
CA ALA A 389 -18.67 -8.35 -0.86
C ALA A 389 -19.57 -9.27 -0.01
N ALA A 390 -20.64 -9.87 -0.58
CA ALA A 390 -21.48 -10.83 0.13
C ALA A 390 -20.74 -12.00 0.85
N PRO A 391 -19.59 -12.51 0.37
CA PRO A 391 -18.82 -13.54 1.09
C PRO A 391 -18.35 -13.11 2.49
N LEU A 392 -18.31 -11.80 2.79
CA LEU A 392 -18.00 -11.26 4.12
C LEU A 392 -18.97 -11.73 5.21
N GLY A 393 -20.19 -12.17 4.84
CA GLY A 393 -21.13 -12.78 5.79
C GLY A 393 -20.61 -14.09 6.39
N PHE A 394 -19.61 -14.73 5.77
CA PHE A 394 -18.86 -15.85 6.32
C PHE A 394 -17.44 -15.46 6.77
N GLY A 395 -17.13 -14.17 6.81
CA GLY A 395 -15.77 -13.66 7.04
C GLY A 395 -14.80 -13.93 5.89
N VAL A 396 -15.28 -14.26 4.69
CA VAL A 396 -14.44 -14.44 3.49
C VAL A 396 -14.37 -13.09 2.77
N GLY A 397 -13.22 -12.42 2.85
CA GLY A 397 -13.04 -11.07 2.31
C GLY A 397 -11.64 -10.82 1.76
N LYS A 398 -11.50 -9.69 1.05
CA LYS A 398 -10.20 -9.19 0.60
C LYS A 398 -9.37 -8.81 1.83
N ILE A 399 -8.10 -9.22 1.87
CA ILE A 399 -7.11 -8.72 2.84
C ILE A 399 -6.03 -7.97 2.09
N ASN A 400 -5.83 -6.72 2.46
CA ASN A 400 -4.70 -5.94 2.00
C ASN A 400 -4.06 -5.24 3.19
N VAL A 401 -3.19 -5.96 3.91
CA VAL A 401 -2.47 -5.47 5.10
C VAL A 401 -0.97 -5.62 4.90
N PHE A 402 -0.17 -4.73 5.47
CA PHE A 402 1.29 -4.74 5.37
C PHE A 402 1.79 -4.75 3.92
N ASN A 403 1.02 -4.16 3.00
CA ASN A 403 1.50 -3.87 1.65
C ASN A 403 2.49 -2.69 1.68
N GLU A 404 3.16 -2.40 0.57
CA GLU A 404 4.07 -1.26 0.47
C GLU A 404 3.45 0.08 0.94
N GLY A 405 2.18 0.34 0.62
CA GLY A 405 1.46 1.54 1.07
C GLY A 405 1.26 1.60 2.59
N ASP A 406 1.04 0.46 3.25
CA ASP A 406 0.97 0.34 4.71
C ASP A 406 2.34 0.50 5.34
N LEU A 407 3.38 -0.04 4.71
CA LEU A 407 4.76 0.10 5.19
C LEU A 407 5.25 1.55 5.07
N ARG A 408 4.79 2.30 4.05
CA ARG A 408 5.05 3.74 3.93
C ARG A 408 4.40 4.53 5.07
N LEU A 409 3.21 4.15 5.52
CA LEU A 409 2.56 4.76 6.69
C LEU A 409 3.45 4.65 7.93
N PHE A 410 4.01 3.47 8.17
CA PHE A 410 4.83 3.23 9.34
C PHE A 410 6.15 4.03 9.39
N ARG A 411 6.59 4.60 8.26
CA ARG A 411 7.74 5.51 8.20
C ARG A 411 7.49 6.85 8.91
N THR A 412 6.26 7.12 9.30
CA THR A 412 5.86 8.39 9.92
C THR A 412 5.28 8.12 11.31
N SER A 413 5.81 8.78 12.33
CA SER A 413 5.21 8.84 13.66
C SER A 413 4.49 10.16 13.88
N MET A 414 3.47 10.12 14.74
CA MET A 414 2.75 11.30 15.20
C MET A 414 3.07 11.54 16.67
N SER A 415 3.23 12.82 17.03
CA SER A 415 3.32 13.25 18.42
C SER A 415 2.37 14.40 18.66
N PHE A 416 1.77 14.43 19.85
CA PHE A 416 0.74 15.40 20.23
C PHE A 416 1.28 16.34 21.29
N ARG A 417 0.96 17.63 21.16
CA ARG A 417 1.15 18.62 22.22
C ARG A 417 -0.09 19.48 22.32
N PHE A 418 -0.56 19.69 23.53
CA PHE A 418 -1.78 20.44 23.79
C PHE A 418 -1.44 21.83 24.29
N LYS A 419 -2.29 22.81 23.96
CA LYS A 419 -2.14 24.19 24.41
C LYS A 419 -3.45 24.79 24.87
N ASP A 420 -3.37 25.63 25.89
CA ASP A 420 -4.48 26.47 26.36
C ASP A 420 -4.66 27.73 25.46
N SER A 421 -5.62 28.57 25.83
CA SER A 421 -5.90 29.86 25.19
C SER A 421 -4.72 30.83 25.21
N ASP A 422 -3.87 30.73 26.24
CA ASP A 422 -2.64 31.51 26.40
C ASP A 422 -1.45 30.90 25.64
N LYS A 423 -1.69 29.84 24.84
CA LYS A 423 -0.70 29.06 24.07
C LYS A 423 0.37 28.38 24.92
N ARG A 424 0.15 28.22 26.23
CA ARG A 424 1.02 27.46 27.13
C ARG A 424 0.84 25.97 26.85
N THR A 425 1.94 25.23 26.83
CA THR A 425 1.87 23.78 26.64
C THR A 425 1.31 23.13 27.89
N ILE A 426 0.33 22.26 27.69
CA ILE A 426 -0.25 21.41 28.73
C ILE A 426 0.41 20.05 28.59
N ASP A 427 1.06 19.60 29.65
CA ASP A 427 1.60 18.24 29.70
C ASP A 427 0.43 17.27 29.88
N VAL A 428 0.30 16.38 28.91
CA VAL A 428 -0.72 15.34 28.91
C VAL A 428 -0.02 14.00 29.11
N PRO A 429 -0.49 13.17 30.04
CA PRO A 429 -0.05 11.79 30.17
C PRO A 429 -0.02 11.06 28.81
N GLU A 430 1.05 10.29 28.57
CA GLU A 430 1.27 9.63 27.28
C GLU A 430 0.13 8.67 26.88
N ASP A 431 -0.56 8.10 27.87
CA ASP A 431 -1.70 7.21 27.68
C ASP A 431 -2.86 7.89 26.96
N ILE A 432 -3.10 9.19 27.17
CA ILE A 432 -4.14 9.95 26.46
C ILE A 432 -3.68 10.35 25.05
N THR A 433 -2.39 10.62 24.89
CA THR A 433 -1.83 11.09 23.61
C THR A 433 -1.50 9.96 22.64
N SER A 434 -1.50 8.72 23.11
CA SER A 434 -1.19 7.56 22.29
C SER A 434 -2.39 7.16 21.45
N ILE A 435 -2.15 6.93 20.16
CA ILE A 435 -3.10 6.33 19.21
C ILE A 435 -3.63 4.97 19.72
N SER A 436 -2.90 4.29 20.61
CA SER A 436 -3.35 3.05 21.24
C SER A 436 -4.53 3.21 22.19
N ALA A 437 -4.78 4.41 22.71
CA ALA A 437 -5.93 4.70 23.57
C ALA A 437 -7.21 4.99 22.79
N TRP A 438 -7.11 5.28 21.49
CA TRP A 438 -8.29 5.49 20.65
C TRP A 438 -9.15 4.25 20.56
N THR A 439 -10.46 4.44 20.38
CA THR A 439 -11.38 3.33 20.11
C THR A 439 -11.04 2.66 18.78
N ASP A 440 -11.55 1.43 18.57
CA ASP A 440 -11.36 0.70 17.31
C ASP A 440 -11.75 1.56 16.10
N ARG A 441 -12.89 2.25 16.15
CA ARG A 441 -13.36 3.12 15.06
C ARG A 441 -12.37 4.26 14.77
N GLU A 442 -12.00 5.03 15.79
CA GLU A 442 -11.09 6.18 15.65
C GLU A 442 -9.73 5.73 15.11
N TYR A 443 -9.20 4.63 15.65
CA TYR A 443 -7.95 4.03 15.18
C TYR A 443 -8.01 3.67 13.69
N TYR A 444 -9.05 2.96 13.25
CA TYR A 444 -9.17 2.55 11.84
C TYR A 444 -9.42 3.71 10.89
N GLN A 445 -10.24 4.69 11.29
CA GLN A 445 -10.46 5.89 10.47
C GLN A 445 -9.18 6.71 10.33
N ALA A 446 -8.43 6.89 11.42
CA ALA A 446 -7.15 7.58 11.37
C ALA A 446 -6.13 6.81 10.52
N VAL A 447 -5.99 5.50 10.70
CA VAL A 447 -5.11 4.67 9.85
C VAL A 447 -5.53 4.76 8.38
N ALA A 448 -6.83 4.81 8.06
CA ALA A 448 -7.31 4.99 6.70
C ALA A 448 -6.91 6.36 6.13
N TYR A 449 -7.03 7.44 6.89
CA TYR A 449 -6.58 8.77 6.47
C TYR A 449 -5.07 8.85 6.35
N LEU A 450 -4.32 8.29 7.28
CA LEU A 450 -2.86 8.28 7.23
C LEU A 450 -2.35 7.44 6.06
N ARG A 451 -2.99 6.31 5.75
CA ARG A 451 -2.72 5.51 4.55
C ARG A 451 -3.06 6.28 3.28
N ALA A 452 -4.16 7.04 3.27
CA ALA A 452 -4.46 7.91 2.15
C ALA A 452 -3.37 8.97 1.97
N MET A 453 -2.87 9.58 3.04
CA MET A 453 -1.77 10.54 3.01
C MET A 453 -0.44 9.93 2.58
N SER A 454 -0.11 8.72 3.03
CA SER A 454 1.14 8.02 2.65
C SER A 454 1.15 7.59 1.19
N ARG A 455 -0.04 7.41 0.60
CA ARG A 455 -0.22 7.25 -0.83
C ARG A 455 -0.12 8.60 -1.49
N THR A 456 -0.92 9.57 -1.08
CA THR A 456 -1.12 10.78 -1.87
C THR A 456 0.06 11.71 -1.91
N ASN A 457 0.86 11.78 -0.87
CA ASN A 457 1.89 12.78 -0.75
C ASN A 457 3.03 12.27 0.14
N ILE A 458 4.04 13.11 0.38
CA ILE A 458 5.16 12.88 1.31
C ILE A 458 4.75 12.61 2.77
N GLY A 459 3.48 12.34 3.07
CA GLY A 459 2.94 12.00 4.40
C GLY A 459 2.16 13.11 5.10
N CYS A 460 2.01 14.29 4.48
CA CYS A 460 1.21 15.40 5.02
C CYS A 460 0.34 16.03 3.94
N ASP A 461 -0.98 15.97 4.12
CA ASP A 461 -1.97 16.52 3.20
C ASP A 461 -3.07 17.24 3.98
N ALA A 462 -3.34 18.51 3.64
CA ALA A 462 -4.29 19.32 4.40
C ALA A 462 -5.71 18.74 4.41
N SER A 463 -6.15 18.12 3.32
CA SER A 463 -7.51 17.59 3.18
C SER A 463 -7.77 16.36 4.06
N TYR A 464 -6.75 15.51 4.24
CA TYR A 464 -6.81 14.34 5.11
C TYR A 464 -6.46 14.68 6.55
N ILE A 465 -5.49 15.58 6.79
CA ILE A 465 -5.17 16.09 8.12
C ILE A 465 -6.39 16.78 8.73
N ALA A 466 -7.13 17.58 7.96
CA ALA A 466 -8.35 18.22 8.46
C ALA A 466 -9.38 17.20 8.99
N LYS A 467 -9.52 16.04 8.34
CA LYS A 467 -10.41 14.95 8.78
C LYS A 467 -9.95 14.27 10.06
N LEU A 468 -8.66 14.33 10.40
CA LEU A 468 -8.18 13.88 11.71
C LEU A 468 -8.63 14.81 12.84
N GLY A 469 -8.97 16.08 12.52
CA GLY A 469 -9.46 17.04 13.51
C GLY A 469 -10.76 16.60 14.18
N ASP A 470 -11.67 15.98 13.43
CA ASP A 470 -12.88 15.35 13.97
C ASP A 470 -12.51 14.24 14.96
N ILE A 471 -11.58 13.36 14.59
CA ILE A 471 -11.10 12.27 15.47
C ILE A 471 -10.45 12.82 16.74
N PHE A 472 -9.64 13.89 16.64
CA PHE A 472 -9.00 14.49 17.82
C PHE A 472 -10.01 15.16 18.75
N LYS A 473 -11.02 15.82 18.18
CA LYS A 473 -12.13 16.36 18.96
C LYS A 473 -12.87 15.23 19.68
N GLU A 474 -13.17 14.14 19.00
CA GLU A 474 -13.87 12.99 19.58
C GLU A 474 -13.03 12.32 20.69
N ALA A 475 -11.75 12.05 20.44
CA ALA A 475 -10.88 11.31 21.35
C ALA A 475 -10.41 12.13 22.57
N VAL A 476 -10.16 13.43 22.42
CA VAL A 476 -9.54 14.25 23.49
C VAL A 476 -10.58 14.78 24.50
N PHE A 477 -11.80 15.09 24.06
CA PHE A 477 -12.84 15.63 24.96
C PHE A 477 -13.59 14.57 25.77
N ALA A 478 -13.43 13.28 25.44
CA ALA A 478 -14.17 12.21 26.08
C ALA A 478 -13.71 11.90 27.51
N ASP A 479 -12.41 11.99 27.78
CA ASP A 479 -11.83 11.19 28.87
C ASP A 479 -11.25 11.99 30.05
N VAL A 480 -11.15 13.34 29.98
CA VAL A 480 -10.44 14.11 31.02
C VAL A 480 -11.24 15.30 31.54
N ALA A 481 -11.94 15.09 32.66
CA ALA A 481 -12.59 16.18 33.39
C ALA A 481 -11.57 17.24 33.82
N GLY A 482 -11.76 18.49 33.39
CA GLY A 482 -10.86 19.61 33.69
C GLY A 482 -9.75 19.86 32.66
N PHE A 483 -9.74 19.14 31.54
CA PHE A 483 -8.80 19.37 30.45
C PHE A 483 -9.21 20.56 29.57
N ASN A 484 -8.64 21.73 29.82
CA ASN A 484 -8.96 22.98 29.11
C ASN A 484 -7.97 23.29 27.97
N ALA A 485 -7.69 22.31 27.11
CA ALA A 485 -6.90 22.57 25.91
C ALA A 485 -7.79 23.18 24.81
N GLU A 486 -7.34 24.29 24.22
CA GLU A 486 -8.01 24.91 23.07
C GLU A 486 -7.38 24.46 21.75
N PHE A 487 -6.08 24.13 21.77
CA PHE A 487 -5.35 23.73 20.57
C PHE A 487 -4.62 22.40 20.73
N ALA A 488 -4.63 21.60 19.67
CA ALA A 488 -3.77 20.44 19.52
C ALA A 488 -2.73 20.69 18.42
N VAL A 489 -1.45 20.56 18.77
CA VAL A 489 -0.33 20.61 17.86
C VAL A 489 0.12 19.19 17.57
N VAL A 490 -0.15 18.71 16.36
CA VAL A 490 0.23 17.36 15.92
C VAL A 490 1.47 17.48 15.03
N SER A 491 2.55 16.81 15.42
CA SER A 491 3.79 16.79 14.66
C SER A 491 3.97 15.44 13.99
N PHE A 492 4.07 15.46 12.66
CA PHE A 492 4.40 14.30 11.84
C PHE A 492 5.92 14.25 11.65
N THR A 493 6.52 13.13 12.01
CA THR A 493 7.96 12.94 12.02
C THR A 493 8.31 11.72 11.19
N LEU A 494 9.24 11.86 10.26
CA LEU A 494 9.81 10.74 9.54
C LEU A 494 10.74 10.00 10.51
N ASP A 495 10.39 8.75 10.78
CA ASP A 495 11.26 7.87 11.53
C ASP A 495 12.40 7.36 10.63
N PRO A 496 13.57 7.06 11.23
CA PRO A 496 14.62 6.33 10.54
C PRO A 496 14.08 4.99 10.08
N TRP A 497 14.25 4.67 8.81
CA TRP A 497 13.68 3.48 8.23
C TRP A 497 14.68 2.86 7.27
N PRO A 498 15.13 1.62 7.50
CA PRO A 498 16.11 1.01 6.62
C PRO A 498 15.49 0.74 5.25
N SER A 499 16.19 1.17 4.20
CA SER A 499 15.79 0.88 2.84
C SER A 499 15.87 -0.62 2.55
N SER A 500 15.29 -1.05 1.43
CA SER A 500 15.45 -2.43 0.96
C SER A 500 16.93 -2.80 0.81
N ASP A 501 17.75 -1.87 0.30
CA ASP A 501 19.20 -2.03 0.15
C ASP A 501 19.93 -2.14 1.50
N ASP A 502 19.55 -1.32 2.49
CA ASP A 502 20.16 -1.37 3.83
C ASP A 502 19.88 -2.72 4.49
N LEU A 503 18.65 -3.20 4.39
CA LEU A 503 18.27 -4.49 4.96
C LEU A 503 18.91 -5.66 4.20
N ALA A 504 18.98 -5.61 2.87
CA ALA A 504 19.60 -6.65 2.05
C ALA A 504 21.11 -6.77 2.31
N ASN A 505 21.78 -5.65 2.57
CA ASN A 505 23.21 -5.59 2.85
C ASN A 505 23.55 -5.54 4.35
N TYR A 506 22.57 -5.74 5.24
CA TYR A 506 22.76 -5.76 6.69
C TYR A 506 23.43 -4.49 7.24
N ARG A 507 23.12 -3.32 6.65
CA ARG A 507 23.70 -2.03 7.07
C ARG A 507 22.90 -1.44 8.23
N PRO A 508 23.55 -0.95 9.29
CA PRO A 508 22.87 -0.16 10.31
C PRO A 508 22.44 1.19 9.74
N VAL A 509 21.35 1.74 10.26
CA VAL A 509 20.78 3.02 9.82
C VAL A 509 20.77 4.01 10.99
N ALA A 510 21.13 5.26 10.71
CA ALA A 510 21.10 6.32 11.71
C ALA A 510 19.68 6.51 12.26
N THR A 511 19.56 6.84 13.55
CA THR A 511 18.28 6.90 14.25
C THR A 511 17.64 8.29 14.23
N ASP A 512 18.05 9.15 13.31
CA ASP A 512 17.72 10.56 13.31
C ASP A 512 16.33 10.80 12.74
N LYS A 513 15.40 11.05 13.66
CA LYS A 513 14.03 11.46 13.34
C LYS A 513 14.03 12.84 12.69
N LYS A 514 13.28 13.01 11.60
CA LYS A 514 13.14 14.30 10.90
C LYS A 514 11.71 14.79 10.98
N LEU A 515 11.48 15.96 11.60
CA LEU A 515 10.17 16.59 11.58
C LEU A 515 9.78 16.90 10.13
N LEU A 516 8.65 16.36 9.68
CA LEU A 516 8.11 16.58 8.34
C LEU A 516 7.17 17.78 8.32
N CYS A 517 6.11 17.73 9.12
CA CYS A 517 5.14 18.80 9.20
C CYS A 517 4.52 18.90 10.61
N LYS A 518 3.93 20.07 10.88
CA LYS A 518 3.17 20.38 12.09
C LYS A 518 1.81 20.90 11.69
N SER A 519 0.76 20.28 12.20
CA SER A 519 -0.60 20.78 12.12
C SER A 519 -1.05 21.34 13.46
N VAL A 520 -1.88 22.37 13.42
CA VAL A 520 -2.51 22.97 14.59
C VAL A 520 -4.01 22.89 14.40
N PHE A 521 -4.69 22.21 15.31
CA PHE A 521 -6.14 22.08 15.34
C PHE A 521 -6.72 22.93 16.46
N GLU A 522 -7.86 23.56 16.18
CA GLU A 522 -8.76 24.09 17.20
C GLU A 522 -9.62 22.94 17.71
N LEU A 523 -9.42 22.55 18.96
CA LEU A 523 -10.06 21.35 19.51
C LEU A 523 -11.60 21.45 19.52
N PRO A 524 -12.23 22.54 20.00
CA PRO A 524 -13.70 22.62 20.06
C PRO A 524 -14.41 22.39 18.72
N THR A 525 -13.79 22.86 17.63
CA THR A 525 -14.37 22.76 16.29
C THR A 525 -13.83 21.57 15.50
N GLY A 526 -12.64 21.06 15.83
CA GLY A 526 -11.89 20.11 15.01
C GLY A 526 -11.20 20.78 13.81
N ASN A 527 -11.28 22.11 13.66
CA ASN A 527 -10.77 22.79 12.47
C ASN A 527 -9.25 22.80 12.43
N LEU A 528 -8.69 22.50 11.25
CA LEU A 528 -7.27 22.68 10.96
C LEU A 528 -6.96 24.18 10.78
N LEU A 529 -6.30 24.79 11.75
CA LEU A 529 -5.92 26.21 11.72
C LEU A 529 -4.67 26.47 10.89
N SER A 530 -3.69 25.56 10.94
CA SER A 530 -2.47 25.72 10.14
C SER A 530 -1.78 24.38 9.91
N LEU A 531 -1.10 24.27 8.77
CA LEU A 531 -0.18 23.18 8.41
C LEU A 531 1.14 23.80 7.98
N LYS A 532 2.23 23.45 8.65
CA LYS A 532 3.57 23.98 8.38
C LYS A 532 4.55 22.83 8.15
N PHE A 533 5.29 22.88 7.05
CA PHE A 533 6.33 21.89 6.78
C PHE A 533 7.67 22.34 7.40
N ALA A 534 8.54 21.38 7.65
CA ALA A 534 9.92 21.62 8.02
C ALA A 534 10.82 21.15 6.88
N GLN A 535 11.69 22.03 6.39
CA GLN A 535 12.49 21.78 5.18
C GLN A 535 13.33 20.50 5.30
N VAL A 536 13.91 20.23 6.46
CA VAL A 536 14.75 19.04 6.66
C VAL A 536 13.97 17.73 6.47
N GLY A 537 12.75 17.63 7.02
CA GLY A 537 11.92 16.45 6.81
C GLY A 537 11.33 16.39 5.41
N LEU A 538 11.01 17.54 4.81
CA LEU A 538 10.59 17.62 3.40
C LEU A 538 11.68 17.09 2.46
N ASP A 539 12.93 17.57 2.60
CA ASP A 539 14.08 17.15 1.80
C ASP A 539 14.30 15.63 1.92
N GLU A 540 14.17 15.08 3.13
CA GLU A 540 14.27 13.64 3.38
C GLU A 540 13.10 12.85 2.78
N ALA A 541 11.88 13.36 2.86
CA ALA A 541 10.71 12.72 2.24
C ALA A 541 10.83 12.68 0.71
N LEU A 542 11.26 13.78 0.10
CA LEU A 542 11.49 13.88 -1.34
C LEU A 542 12.59 12.91 -1.77
N LYS A 543 13.72 12.86 -1.03
CA LYS A 543 14.79 11.90 -1.26
C LYS A 543 14.30 10.44 -1.20
N ARG A 544 13.49 10.09 -0.21
CA ARG A 544 12.94 8.72 -0.05
C ARG A 544 11.96 8.32 -1.15
N SER A 545 11.35 9.31 -1.80
CA SER A 545 10.40 9.12 -2.91
C SER A 545 11.04 9.29 -4.29
N ASP A 546 12.37 9.44 -4.35
CA ASP A 546 13.13 9.73 -5.58
C ASP A 546 12.61 10.98 -6.33
N LEU A 547 12.24 12.00 -5.55
CA LEU A 547 11.77 13.29 -6.08
C LEU A 547 12.84 14.38 -5.89
N PRO A 548 12.90 15.36 -6.81
CA PRO A 548 13.85 16.46 -6.71
C PRO A 548 13.59 17.32 -5.46
N ARG A 549 14.67 17.69 -4.76
CA ARG A 549 14.67 18.52 -3.53
C ARG A 549 14.51 20.01 -3.84
N ILE A 550 13.51 20.34 -4.65
CA ILE A 550 13.30 21.69 -5.20
C ILE A 550 12.23 22.49 -4.44
N PHE A 551 11.31 21.79 -3.77
CA PHE A 551 10.18 22.40 -3.08
C PHE A 551 10.58 23.00 -1.74
N SER A 552 10.04 24.18 -1.46
CA SER A 552 10.22 24.84 -0.17
C SER A 552 9.17 24.39 0.83
N ALA A 553 9.54 24.38 2.11
CA ALA A 553 8.60 24.11 3.20
C ALA A 553 7.41 25.10 3.22
N SER A 554 7.64 26.36 2.84
CA SER A 554 6.58 27.37 2.71
C SER A 554 5.70 27.16 1.48
N GLY A 555 6.27 26.67 0.38
CA GLY A 555 5.61 26.43 -0.89
C GLY A 555 4.92 25.07 -1.00
N MET A 556 5.15 24.18 -0.03
CA MET A 556 4.67 22.81 -0.10
C MET A 556 3.14 22.70 -0.16
N SER A 557 2.41 23.49 0.63
CA SER A 557 0.93 23.49 0.59
C SER A 557 0.39 23.84 -0.81
N LEU A 558 1.10 24.71 -1.54
CA LEU A 558 0.78 25.07 -2.92
C LEU A 558 1.16 23.94 -3.89
N ALA A 559 2.31 23.29 -3.69
CA ALA A 559 2.74 22.13 -4.49
C ALA A 559 1.78 20.93 -4.38
N LEU A 560 1.23 20.69 -3.19
CA LEU A 560 0.23 19.64 -2.95
C LEU A 560 -1.12 19.92 -3.63
N SER A 561 -1.39 21.19 -3.95
CA SER A 561 -2.61 21.65 -4.62
C SER A 561 -2.37 22.04 -6.08
N TYR A 562 -1.20 21.68 -6.63
CA TYR A 562 -0.80 22.06 -7.97
C TYR A 562 -1.72 21.40 -9.00
N PRO A 563 -2.31 22.13 -9.97
CA PRO A 563 -3.26 21.58 -10.92
C PRO A 563 -2.53 20.87 -12.07
N CYS A 564 -1.88 19.74 -11.77
CA CYS A 564 -1.02 18.98 -12.68
C CYS A 564 -1.64 18.81 -14.07
N ARG A 565 -2.91 18.38 -14.11
CA ARG A 565 -3.59 18.04 -15.37
C ARG A 565 -3.74 19.27 -16.27
N ALA A 566 -4.02 20.43 -15.70
CA ALA A 566 -4.14 21.66 -16.47
C ALA A 566 -2.77 22.13 -16.98
N ASP A 567 -1.72 22.06 -16.16
CA ASP A 567 -0.38 22.47 -16.60
C ASP A 567 0.20 21.52 -17.64
N SER A 568 0.03 20.21 -17.44
CA SER A 568 0.45 19.18 -18.38
C SER A 568 -0.27 19.32 -19.73
N ALA A 569 -1.57 19.63 -19.72
CA ALA A 569 -2.32 19.91 -20.95
C ALA A 569 -1.81 21.19 -21.64
N TRP A 570 -1.48 22.22 -20.87
CA TRP A 570 -0.92 23.47 -21.41
C TRP A 570 0.47 23.26 -22.01
N ILE A 571 1.38 22.56 -21.33
CA ILE A 571 2.72 22.21 -21.83
C ILE A 571 2.61 21.37 -23.10
N ASN A 572 1.78 20.32 -23.12
CA ASN A 572 1.57 19.52 -24.32
C ASN A 572 1.06 20.37 -25.48
N THR A 573 0.10 21.26 -25.23
CA THR A 573 -0.42 22.17 -26.26
C THR A 573 0.68 23.12 -26.78
N LEU A 574 1.52 23.67 -25.91
CA LEU A 574 2.67 24.51 -26.32
C LEU A 574 3.66 23.72 -27.17
N VAL A 575 3.99 22.49 -26.75
CA VAL A 575 4.94 21.62 -27.44
C VAL A 575 4.41 21.19 -28.81
N GLU A 576 3.13 20.85 -28.93
CA GLU A 576 2.49 20.43 -30.19
C GLU A 576 2.30 21.56 -31.19
N THR A 577 2.00 22.77 -30.72
CA THR A 577 1.65 23.89 -31.61
C THR A 577 2.87 24.73 -32.03
N ASN A 578 3.97 24.68 -31.27
CA ASN A 578 5.19 25.40 -31.61
C ASN A 578 6.15 24.52 -32.40
N ARG A 579 6.34 24.86 -33.69
CA ARG A 579 7.25 24.12 -34.59
C ARG A 579 8.67 23.92 -34.03
N ARG A 580 9.15 24.84 -33.17
CA ARG A 580 10.47 24.73 -32.53
C ARG A 580 10.54 23.61 -31.48
N PHE A 581 9.44 23.34 -30.79
CA PHE A 581 9.34 22.30 -29.77
C PHE A 581 9.02 20.94 -30.39
N VAL A 582 8.11 20.89 -31.38
CA VAL A 582 7.78 19.64 -32.11
C VAL A 582 9.01 18.95 -32.72
N THR A 583 10.00 19.73 -33.16
CA THR A 583 11.24 19.16 -33.72
C THR A 583 12.14 18.49 -32.67
N ASN A 584 11.97 18.79 -31.38
CA ASN A 584 12.70 18.16 -30.29
C ASN A 584 11.93 16.90 -29.81
N ARG A 585 12.28 15.74 -30.36
CA ARG A 585 11.62 14.47 -30.03
C ARG A 585 11.69 14.11 -28.54
N ALA A 586 12.80 14.44 -27.86
CA ALA A 586 12.96 14.18 -26.44
C ALA A 586 11.99 15.02 -25.60
N LEU A 587 11.81 16.29 -25.97
CA LEU A 587 10.83 17.17 -25.32
C LEU A 587 9.39 16.70 -25.57
N VAL A 588 9.06 16.30 -26.80
CA VAL A 588 7.74 15.76 -27.14
C VAL A 588 7.44 14.51 -26.32
N ALA A 589 8.38 13.56 -26.24
CA ALA A 589 8.23 12.37 -25.42
C ALA A 589 8.03 12.73 -23.93
N ALA A 590 8.88 13.60 -23.39
CA ALA A 590 8.79 14.01 -21.99
C ALA A 590 7.48 14.77 -21.67
N ALA A 591 6.94 15.55 -22.62
CA ALA A 591 5.65 16.22 -22.46
C ALA A 591 4.48 15.22 -22.52
N LEU A 592 4.53 14.23 -23.42
CA LEU A 592 3.53 13.16 -23.49
C LEU A 592 3.54 12.30 -22.22
N ASP A 593 4.71 12.08 -21.61
CA ASP A 593 4.85 11.40 -20.31
C ASP A 593 4.26 12.24 -19.13
N LEU A 594 3.93 13.52 -19.34
CA LEU A 594 3.16 14.30 -18.37
C LEU A 594 1.66 14.01 -18.43
N ILE A 595 1.15 13.34 -19.48
CA ILE A 595 -0.26 12.97 -19.54
C ILE A 595 -0.50 11.95 -18.43
N PRO A 596 -1.26 12.28 -17.38
CA PRO A 596 -1.36 11.41 -16.22
C PRO A 596 -1.92 10.06 -16.67
N GLU A 597 -1.25 8.99 -16.26
CA GLU A 597 -1.82 7.65 -16.39
C GLU A 597 -3.20 7.68 -15.73
N ARG A 598 -4.20 7.12 -16.42
CA ARG A 598 -5.60 7.23 -16.02
C ARG A 598 -5.74 6.77 -14.56
N TYR A 599 -6.09 7.72 -13.69
CA TYR A 599 -6.44 7.60 -12.27
C TYR A 599 -5.26 7.52 -11.28
N GLY A 600 -5.19 8.52 -10.39
CA GLY A 600 -4.53 8.38 -9.09
C GLY A 600 -3.10 8.87 -8.99
N GLU A 601 -2.55 9.45 -10.06
CA GLU A 601 -1.27 10.13 -9.94
C GLU A 601 -1.36 11.35 -9.02
N PHE A 602 -0.38 11.47 -8.14
CA PHE A 602 -0.34 12.49 -7.12
C PHE A 602 0.22 13.81 -7.65
N GLU A 603 -0.43 14.91 -7.26
CA GLU A 603 -0.13 16.26 -7.74
C GLU A 603 1.35 16.63 -7.54
N LEU A 604 1.96 16.18 -6.43
CA LEU A 604 3.37 16.43 -6.14
C LEU A 604 4.33 15.73 -7.11
N SER A 605 4.10 14.45 -7.40
CA SER A 605 4.94 13.68 -8.33
C SER A 605 4.83 14.27 -9.75
N CYS A 606 3.62 14.65 -10.14
CA CYS A 606 3.42 15.33 -11.41
C CYS A 606 4.10 16.71 -11.43
N ALA A 607 3.97 17.53 -10.39
CA ALA A 607 4.67 18.80 -10.28
C ALA A 607 6.18 18.62 -10.45
N ALA A 608 6.77 17.61 -9.79
CA ALA A 608 8.19 17.29 -9.96
C ALA A 608 8.56 16.95 -11.42
N ARG A 609 7.74 16.18 -12.14
CA ARG A 609 7.98 15.89 -13.57
C ARG A 609 7.79 17.11 -14.46
N VAL A 610 6.76 17.90 -14.23
CA VAL A 610 6.52 19.17 -14.91
C VAL A 610 7.74 20.10 -14.76
N PHE A 611 8.29 20.17 -13.55
CA PHE A 611 9.52 20.92 -13.28
C PHE A 611 10.68 20.35 -14.10
N ALA A 612 10.89 19.03 -14.09
CA ALA A 612 11.97 18.39 -14.86
C ALA A 612 11.86 18.65 -16.37
N VAL A 613 10.64 18.65 -16.93
CA VAL A 613 10.40 19.01 -18.34
C VAL A 613 10.73 20.49 -18.59
N THR A 614 10.35 21.37 -17.67
CA THR A 614 10.63 22.81 -17.77
C THR A 614 12.12 23.12 -17.61
N GLU A 615 12.83 22.39 -16.76
CA GLU A 615 14.28 22.52 -16.57
C GLU A 615 15.06 22.07 -17.81
N ARG A 616 14.60 21.00 -18.47
CA ARG A 616 15.16 20.52 -19.74
C ARG A 616 14.92 21.49 -20.89
N GLU A 617 13.81 22.23 -20.87
CA GLU A 617 13.49 23.25 -21.87
C GLU A 617 13.04 24.56 -21.21
N PRO A 618 13.99 25.42 -20.78
CA PRO A 618 13.68 26.67 -20.07
C PRO A 618 12.80 27.64 -20.87
N ARG A 619 12.77 27.52 -22.21
CA ARG A 619 11.89 28.32 -23.07
C ARG A 619 10.40 28.07 -22.82
N LEU A 620 10.03 26.95 -22.19
CA LEU A 620 8.65 26.70 -21.74
C LEU A 620 8.22 27.60 -20.58
N ALA A 621 9.17 28.17 -19.84
CA ALA A 621 8.90 29.13 -18.77
C ALA A 621 9.02 30.59 -19.21
N ASP A 622 9.64 30.88 -20.35
CA ASP A 622 9.92 32.26 -20.80
C ASP A 622 8.71 32.86 -21.55
N PRO A 623 7.98 33.83 -20.96
CA PRO A 623 6.81 34.44 -21.58
C PRO A 623 7.13 35.19 -22.88
N THR A 624 8.39 35.54 -23.13
CA THR A 624 8.82 36.27 -24.33
C THR A 624 9.09 35.37 -25.53
N VAL A 625 9.31 34.07 -25.30
CA VAL A 625 9.68 33.09 -26.34
C VAL A 625 8.47 32.28 -26.82
N LEU A 626 7.42 32.19 -26.02
CA LEU A 626 6.22 31.41 -26.33
C LEU A 626 5.40 32.09 -27.44
N LEU A 627 5.14 31.34 -28.52
CA LEU A 627 4.29 31.79 -29.61
C LEU A 627 2.81 31.60 -29.23
N GLY A 628 2.04 32.69 -29.29
CA GLY A 628 0.61 32.66 -29.02
C GLY A 628 -0.19 32.06 -30.17
N ASN A 629 -1.05 31.10 -29.86
CA ASN A 629 -2.11 30.63 -30.75
C ASN A 629 -3.39 30.36 -29.93
N PRO A 630 -4.57 30.23 -30.58
CA PRO A 630 -5.84 30.05 -29.87
C PRO A 630 -5.86 28.84 -28.91
N ALA A 631 -5.26 27.72 -29.30
CA ALA A 631 -5.26 26.50 -28.48
C ALA A 631 -4.40 26.68 -27.22
N SER A 632 -3.18 27.21 -27.37
CA SER A 632 -2.30 27.48 -26.22
C SER A 632 -2.86 28.55 -25.28
N CYS A 633 -3.55 29.56 -25.82
CA CYS A 633 -4.27 30.56 -25.01
C CYS A 633 -5.42 29.91 -24.23
N ALA A 634 -6.27 29.13 -24.88
CA ALA A 634 -7.39 28.44 -24.24
C ALA A 634 -6.92 27.50 -23.12
N ALA A 635 -5.88 26.69 -23.37
CA ALA A 635 -5.28 25.82 -22.34
C ALA A 635 -4.65 26.62 -21.20
N GLY A 636 -4.00 27.76 -21.49
CA GLY A 636 -3.41 28.64 -20.49
C GLY A 636 -4.45 29.32 -19.59
N LEU A 637 -5.61 29.69 -20.14
CA LEU A 637 -6.73 30.20 -19.37
C LEU A 637 -7.33 29.14 -18.44
N VAL A 638 -7.44 27.89 -18.90
CA VAL A 638 -7.86 26.78 -18.03
C VAL A 638 -6.88 26.65 -16.86
N LEU A 639 -5.57 26.67 -17.13
CA LEU A 639 -4.55 26.62 -16.08
C LEU A 639 -4.67 27.78 -15.07
N LEU A 640 -4.76 29.04 -15.54
CA LEU A 640 -4.91 30.20 -14.65
C LEU A 640 -6.20 30.14 -13.82
N ARG A 641 -7.31 29.63 -14.37
CA ARG A 641 -8.56 29.42 -13.64
C ARG A 641 -8.43 28.33 -12.58
N GLU A 642 -7.69 27.24 -12.87
CA GLU A 642 -7.40 26.24 -11.84
C GLU A 642 -6.49 26.82 -10.74
N PHE A 643 -5.47 27.62 -11.09
CA PHE A 643 -4.68 28.33 -10.08
C PHE A 643 -5.56 29.25 -9.22
N GLN A 644 -6.47 30.01 -9.80
CA GLN A 644 -7.38 30.89 -9.05
C GLN A 644 -8.24 30.12 -8.01
N ARG A 645 -8.60 28.86 -8.31
CA ARG A 645 -9.40 27.98 -7.43
C ARG A 645 -8.60 27.35 -6.30
N ILE A 646 -7.27 27.46 -6.29
CA ILE A 646 -6.47 26.95 -5.17
C ILE A 646 -6.75 27.83 -3.95
N ASP A 647 -7.33 27.25 -2.91
CA ASP A 647 -7.58 27.98 -1.66
C ASP A 647 -6.38 27.91 -0.71
N ALA A 648 -5.60 26.82 -0.77
CA ALA A 648 -4.49 26.56 0.13
C ALA A 648 -3.14 27.07 -0.44
N GLY A 649 -2.46 27.95 0.30
CA GLY A 649 -1.06 28.31 0.05
C GLY A 649 -0.82 29.46 -0.94
N LEU A 650 -1.82 29.94 -1.68
CA LEU A 650 -1.66 31.12 -2.55
C LEU A 650 -1.44 32.41 -1.75
N GLY A 651 -2.16 32.61 -0.64
CA GLY A 651 -1.98 33.77 0.24
C GLY A 651 -1.90 35.10 -0.53
N SER A 652 -0.73 35.74 -0.48
CA SER A 652 -0.45 37.01 -1.16
C SER A 652 -0.40 36.94 -2.69
N LEU A 653 -0.28 35.75 -3.29
CA LEU A 653 -0.23 35.57 -4.74
C LEU A 653 -1.61 35.58 -5.40
N LYS A 654 -2.70 35.39 -4.64
CA LYS A 654 -4.05 35.33 -5.22
C LYS A 654 -4.39 36.58 -6.06
N PRO A 655 -4.18 37.83 -5.56
CA PRO A 655 -4.41 39.03 -6.37
C PRO A 655 -3.55 39.10 -7.62
N GLU A 656 -2.34 38.55 -7.58
CA GLU A 656 -1.42 38.50 -8.72
C GLU A 656 -1.89 37.54 -9.80
N ILE A 657 -2.40 36.37 -9.41
CA ILE A 657 -3.02 35.40 -10.32
C ILE A 657 -4.31 35.94 -10.89
N ASP A 658 -5.15 36.59 -10.09
CA ASP A 658 -6.39 37.24 -10.54
C ASP A 658 -6.09 38.33 -11.58
N ALA A 659 -5.08 39.17 -11.33
CA ALA A 659 -4.64 40.18 -12.28
C ALA A 659 -4.12 39.55 -13.58
N THR A 660 -3.35 38.48 -13.48
CA THR A 660 -2.81 37.77 -14.64
C THR A 660 -3.91 37.10 -15.47
N LEU A 661 -4.91 36.51 -14.81
CA LEU A 661 -6.09 35.93 -15.46
C LEU A 661 -6.91 37.01 -16.17
N ALA A 662 -7.16 38.15 -15.53
CA ALA A 662 -7.87 39.27 -16.17
C ALA A 662 -7.14 39.79 -17.42
N VAL A 663 -5.80 39.87 -17.39
CA VAL A 663 -4.98 40.22 -18.56
C VAL A 663 -5.12 39.16 -19.65
N ALA A 664 -5.08 37.87 -19.31
CA ALA A 664 -5.22 36.79 -20.27
C ALA A 664 -6.61 36.76 -20.93
N GLU A 665 -7.69 36.94 -20.16
CA GLU A 665 -9.07 36.99 -20.65
C GLU A 665 -9.32 38.22 -21.53
N GLY A 666 -8.78 39.38 -21.13
CA GLY A 666 -8.83 40.59 -21.95
C GLY A 666 -8.08 40.42 -23.28
N ALA A 667 -6.92 39.75 -23.26
CA ALA A 667 -6.15 39.45 -24.46
C ALA A 667 -6.83 38.42 -25.37
N GLU A 668 -7.46 37.39 -24.80
CA GLU A 668 -8.27 36.41 -25.53
C GLU A 668 -9.43 37.10 -26.26
N ALA A 669 -10.19 37.95 -25.55
CA ALA A 669 -11.29 38.71 -26.13
C ALA A 669 -10.87 39.66 -27.26
N ALA A 670 -9.64 40.19 -27.19
CA ALA A 670 -9.05 41.04 -28.22
C ALA A 670 -8.41 40.26 -29.39
N GLY A 671 -8.42 38.92 -29.36
CA GLY A 671 -7.73 38.08 -30.35
C GLY A 671 -6.19 38.14 -30.27
N ASN A 672 -5.63 38.65 -29.17
CA ASN A 672 -4.20 38.77 -28.96
C ASN A 672 -3.66 37.54 -28.19
N TRP A 673 -3.50 36.45 -28.93
CA TRP A 673 -3.09 35.15 -28.36
C TRP A 673 -1.68 35.19 -27.75
N ALA A 674 -0.78 36.03 -28.25
CA ALA A 674 0.58 36.16 -27.73
C ALA A 674 0.56 36.74 -26.31
N THR A 675 -0.18 37.84 -26.09
CA THR A 675 -0.36 38.41 -24.75
C THR A 675 -1.10 37.44 -23.82
N CYS A 676 -2.09 36.69 -24.31
CA CYS A 676 -2.78 35.67 -23.53
C CYS A 676 -1.83 34.57 -23.04
N VAL A 677 -1.02 33.99 -23.92
CA VAL A 677 -0.05 32.93 -23.56
C VAL A 677 1.06 33.48 -22.65
N ALA A 678 1.56 34.69 -22.90
CA ALA A 678 2.55 35.34 -22.04
C ALA A 678 2.02 35.61 -20.62
N ALA A 679 0.75 36.01 -20.50
CA ALA A 679 0.09 36.15 -19.21
C ALA A 679 -0.03 34.78 -18.51
N ALA A 680 -0.49 33.74 -19.19
CA ALA A 680 -0.54 32.39 -18.63
C ALA A 680 0.83 31.91 -18.13
N ALA A 681 1.89 32.12 -18.91
CA ALA A 681 3.27 31.80 -18.53
C ALA A 681 3.72 32.59 -17.30
N THR A 682 3.42 33.89 -17.25
CA THR A 682 3.73 34.75 -16.09
C THR A 682 3.03 34.27 -14.82
N GLY A 683 1.75 33.90 -14.91
CA GLY A 683 1.00 33.40 -13.76
C GLY A 683 1.55 32.07 -13.26
N ARG A 684 1.88 31.17 -14.20
CA ARG A 684 2.56 29.90 -13.89
C ARG A 684 3.93 30.12 -13.24
N GLU A 685 4.76 31.03 -13.76
CA GLU A 685 6.08 31.35 -13.21
C GLU A 685 5.97 31.82 -11.76
N ARG A 686 5.00 32.69 -11.44
CA ARG A 686 4.75 33.17 -10.07
C ARG A 686 4.38 32.04 -9.12
N VAL A 687 3.52 31.11 -9.56
CA VAL A 687 3.17 29.92 -8.77
C VAL A 687 4.41 29.05 -8.52
N TRP A 688 5.22 28.79 -9.55
CA TRP A 688 6.47 28.04 -9.39
C TRP A 688 7.47 28.72 -8.47
N ALA A 689 7.69 30.02 -8.61
CA ALA A 689 8.58 30.80 -7.74
C ALA A 689 8.18 30.70 -6.27
N ALA A 690 6.88 30.59 -5.97
CA ALA A 690 6.37 30.42 -4.62
C ALA A 690 6.48 28.99 -4.07
N MET A 691 6.36 27.97 -4.94
CA MET A 691 6.53 26.56 -4.56
C MET A 691 8.00 26.23 -4.28
N LEU A 692 8.89 26.76 -5.11
CA LEU A 692 10.30 26.44 -5.07
C LEU A 692 10.99 27.10 -3.89
N THR A 693 12.08 26.49 -3.45
CA THR A 693 13.00 27.09 -2.48
C THR A 693 13.54 28.37 -3.09
N ALA A 694 13.19 29.52 -2.52
CA ALA A 694 13.93 30.74 -2.81
C ALA A 694 15.39 30.40 -2.53
N GLN A 695 16.22 30.33 -3.58
CA GLN A 695 17.67 30.19 -3.47
C GLN A 695 18.33 31.42 -2.81
N ALA A 696 17.59 32.15 -1.97
CA ALA A 696 18.05 33.32 -1.28
C ALA A 696 19.02 32.93 -0.14
N VAL A 697 20.31 33.01 -0.47
CA VAL A 697 21.41 33.57 0.35
C VAL A 697 21.85 32.79 1.61
N THR A 698 21.18 31.72 2.03
CA THR A 698 21.59 30.98 3.25
C THR A 698 22.68 29.92 3.01
N GLY A 699 23.77 30.27 2.31
CA GLY A 699 25.01 29.48 2.27
C GLY A 699 24.88 27.99 1.89
N ARG A 700 23.76 27.59 1.27
CA ARG A 700 23.55 26.21 0.84
C ARG A 700 24.28 25.97 -0.48
N PRO A 701 24.83 24.76 -0.68
CA PRO A 701 25.43 24.37 -1.94
C PRO A 701 24.42 24.56 -3.08
N SER A 702 24.85 25.21 -4.15
CA SER A 702 24.16 25.32 -5.43
C SER A 702 23.73 23.93 -5.96
N PRO A 703 22.77 23.83 -6.90
CA PRO A 703 22.40 22.56 -7.52
C PRO A 703 23.61 21.78 -8.08
N LEU A 704 24.62 22.50 -8.57
CA LEU A 704 25.89 21.92 -9.01
C LEU A 704 26.66 21.29 -7.83
N GLU A 705 26.75 21.98 -6.70
CA GLU A 705 27.41 21.47 -5.49
C GLU A 705 26.62 20.34 -4.81
N MET A 706 25.28 20.35 -4.89
CA MET A 706 24.43 19.24 -4.46
C MET A 706 24.60 18.02 -5.37
N ALA A 707 24.57 18.20 -6.69
CA ALA A 707 24.85 17.14 -7.65
C ALA A 707 26.27 16.58 -7.47
N GLN A 708 27.24 17.44 -7.13
CA GLN A 708 28.61 17.05 -6.83
C GLN A 708 28.71 16.27 -5.51
N ALA A 709 27.93 16.63 -4.49
CA ALA A 709 27.86 15.89 -3.23
C ALA A 709 27.17 14.52 -3.41
N ASP A 710 26.07 14.46 -4.17
CA ASP A 710 25.38 13.22 -4.51
C ASP A 710 26.28 12.31 -5.38
N MET A 711 27.06 12.89 -6.30
CA MET A 711 28.10 12.19 -7.08
C MET A 711 29.22 11.68 -6.18
N ASP A 712 29.75 12.50 -5.28
CA ASP A 712 30.77 12.07 -4.32
C ASP A 712 30.27 10.93 -3.44
N GLU A 713 29.00 10.95 -3.02
CA GLU A 713 28.37 9.86 -2.27
C GLU A 713 28.23 8.59 -3.14
N ALA A 714 27.81 8.71 -4.41
CA ALA A 714 27.69 7.60 -5.34
C ALA A 714 29.05 6.97 -5.70
N LEU A 715 30.07 7.78 -5.95
CA LEU A 715 31.46 7.35 -6.19
C LEU A 715 32.04 6.65 -4.96
N LYS A 716 31.77 7.19 -3.76
CA LYS A 716 32.15 6.57 -2.49
C LYS A 716 31.46 5.22 -2.26
N LYS A 717 30.17 5.10 -2.61
CA LYS A 717 29.43 3.82 -2.53
C LYS A 717 29.96 2.76 -3.50
N THR A 718 30.53 3.18 -4.64
CA THR A 718 31.00 2.27 -5.70
C THR A 718 32.51 2.00 -5.67
N ASN A 719 33.27 2.56 -4.71
CA ASN A 719 34.73 2.50 -4.65
C ASN A 719 35.41 2.98 -5.95
N LEU A 720 34.77 3.86 -6.71
CA LEU A 720 35.35 4.44 -7.92
C LEU A 720 36.21 5.66 -7.56
N PRO A 721 37.40 5.84 -8.17
CA PRO A 721 38.22 7.03 -7.94
C PRO A 721 37.45 8.30 -8.37
N ARG A 722 37.80 9.46 -7.81
CA ARG A 722 37.28 10.75 -8.31
C ARG A 722 37.83 10.99 -9.71
N VAL A 723 37.05 10.66 -10.75
CA VAL A 723 37.50 10.71 -12.16
C VAL A 723 37.18 12.05 -12.85
N PHE A 724 36.24 12.85 -12.31
CA PHE A 724 35.77 14.08 -12.96
C PHE A 724 36.21 15.33 -12.19
N SER A 725 36.83 16.29 -12.89
CA SER A 725 37.05 17.65 -12.36
C SER A 725 35.75 18.46 -12.37
N ALA A 726 35.69 19.62 -11.70
CA ALA A 726 34.49 20.47 -11.69
C ALA A 726 33.99 20.87 -13.10
N SER A 727 34.92 21.05 -14.05
CA SER A 727 34.58 21.24 -15.47
C SER A 727 34.21 19.94 -16.18
N GLY A 728 34.82 18.81 -15.79
CA GLY A 728 34.44 17.47 -16.27
C GLY A 728 33.03 17.06 -15.86
N VAL A 729 32.56 17.49 -14.68
CA VAL A 729 31.18 17.24 -14.20
C VAL A 729 30.14 17.87 -15.11
N ARG A 730 30.37 19.10 -15.60
CA ARG A 730 29.44 19.74 -16.54
C ARG A 730 29.32 18.97 -17.85
N LEU A 731 30.44 18.42 -18.33
CA LEU A 731 30.47 17.61 -19.54
C LEU A 731 29.89 16.19 -19.30
N ALA A 732 30.02 15.67 -18.07
CA ALA A 732 29.43 14.40 -17.66
C ALA A 732 27.91 14.48 -17.48
N LEU A 733 27.40 15.64 -17.05
CA LEU A 733 25.96 15.89 -16.96
C LEU A 733 25.27 15.96 -18.33
N SER A 734 26.02 16.27 -19.40
CA SER A 734 25.55 16.24 -20.78
C SER A 734 26.01 15.00 -21.56
N TYR A 735 26.58 14.00 -20.87
CA TYR A 735 27.07 12.78 -21.50
C TYR A 735 25.90 11.91 -21.98
N PRO A 736 25.79 11.55 -23.27
CA PRO A 736 24.67 10.79 -23.80
C PRO A 736 24.82 9.31 -23.44
N CYS A 737 24.63 9.00 -22.16
CA CYS A 737 25.00 7.71 -21.62
C CYS A 737 24.25 6.57 -22.31
N ARG A 738 22.94 6.73 -22.56
CA ARG A 738 22.14 5.71 -23.26
C ARG A 738 22.67 5.34 -24.64
N ALA A 739 23.15 6.33 -25.39
CA ALA A 739 23.72 6.08 -26.71
C ALA A 739 25.05 5.32 -26.57
N ASP A 740 25.84 5.62 -25.54
CA ASP A 740 27.11 4.91 -25.30
C ASP A 740 26.89 3.49 -24.76
N THR A 741 25.93 3.28 -23.85
CA THR A 741 25.59 1.95 -23.36
C THR A 741 25.03 1.07 -24.49
N ALA A 742 24.18 1.64 -25.35
CA ALA A 742 23.71 0.95 -26.56
C ALA A 742 24.86 0.59 -27.51
N TRP A 743 25.84 1.49 -27.69
CA TRP A 743 27.01 1.22 -28.50
C TRP A 743 27.91 0.13 -27.90
N ILE A 744 28.20 0.19 -26.60
CA ILE A 744 28.98 -0.84 -25.88
C ILE A 744 28.27 -2.20 -25.95
N ASN A 745 26.97 -2.26 -25.68
CA ASN A 745 26.20 -3.51 -25.79
C ASN A 745 26.27 -4.08 -27.21
N THR A 746 26.08 -3.22 -28.21
CA THR A 746 26.18 -3.64 -29.61
C THR A 746 27.58 -4.19 -29.92
N LEU A 747 28.65 -3.53 -29.47
CA LEU A 747 30.03 -4.02 -29.65
C LEU A 747 30.25 -5.37 -28.96
N VAL A 748 29.79 -5.50 -27.71
CA VAL A 748 29.96 -6.71 -26.90
C VAL A 748 29.18 -7.89 -27.48
N GLU A 749 27.98 -7.66 -28.04
CA GLU A 749 27.13 -8.67 -28.66
C GLU A 749 27.62 -9.11 -30.05
N THR A 750 28.21 -8.20 -30.83
CA THR A 750 28.52 -8.44 -32.23
C THR A 750 29.97 -8.84 -32.49
N ASP A 751 30.89 -8.56 -31.55
CA ASP A 751 32.29 -8.97 -31.64
C ASP A 751 32.54 -10.27 -30.85
N GLN A 752 32.87 -11.36 -31.55
CA GLN A 752 33.12 -12.67 -30.93
C GLN A 752 34.19 -12.65 -29.84
N ARG A 753 35.11 -11.68 -29.86
CA ARG A 753 36.16 -11.53 -28.84
C ARG A 753 35.62 -11.00 -27.50
N PHE A 754 34.47 -10.32 -27.51
CA PHE A 754 33.80 -9.81 -26.32
C PHE A 754 32.68 -10.74 -25.85
N VAL A 755 31.91 -11.35 -26.78
CA VAL A 755 30.82 -12.31 -26.46
C VAL A 755 31.31 -13.47 -25.58
N THR A 756 32.55 -13.92 -25.77
CA THR A 756 33.13 -15.03 -25.00
C THR A 756 33.53 -14.63 -23.57
N ASN A 757 33.65 -13.33 -23.27
CA ASN A 757 33.90 -12.81 -21.93
C ASN A 757 32.57 -12.59 -21.18
N LYS A 758 32.08 -13.65 -20.51
CA LYS A 758 30.80 -13.62 -19.76
C LYS A 758 30.72 -12.51 -18.72
N ALA A 759 31.84 -12.14 -18.09
CA ALA A 759 31.87 -11.06 -17.10
C ALA A 759 31.66 -9.69 -17.75
N LEU A 760 32.24 -9.47 -18.93
CA LEU A 760 32.03 -8.26 -19.72
C LEU A 760 30.60 -8.19 -20.27
N ALA A 761 30.07 -9.30 -20.78
CA ALA A 761 28.68 -9.38 -21.25
C ALA A 761 27.67 -9.07 -20.15
N ALA A 762 27.88 -9.62 -18.94
CA ALA A 762 27.06 -9.29 -17.78
C ALA A 762 27.19 -7.80 -17.40
N ALA A 763 28.42 -7.29 -17.31
CA ALA A 763 28.65 -5.89 -16.96
C ALA A 763 28.09 -4.90 -18.00
N ALA A 764 28.04 -5.28 -19.29
CA ALA A 764 27.44 -4.49 -20.36
C ALA A 764 25.91 -4.51 -20.29
N LEU A 765 25.31 -5.67 -20.00
CA LEU A 765 23.87 -5.78 -19.73
C LEU A 765 23.44 -4.94 -18.52
N ASP A 766 24.27 -4.90 -17.47
CA ASP A 766 24.07 -4.04 -16.29
C ASP A 766 24.17 -2.53 -16.61
N LEU A 767 24.65 -2.15 -17.81
CA LEU A 767 24.62 -0.75 -18.27
C LEU A 767 23.25 -0.32 -18.81
N ILE A 768 22.33 -1.26 -19.06
CA ILE A 768 20.97 -0.94 -19.52
C ILE A 768 20.23 -0.29 -18.33
N PRO A 769 19.89 1.01 -18.39
CA PRO A 769 19.20 1.65 -17.29
C PRO A 769 17.83 0.99 -17.09
N GLU A 770 17.54 0.51 -15.88
CA GLU A 770 16.30 -0.19 -15.54
C GLU A 770 15.06 0.75 -15.53
N GLY A 771 15.24 2.06 -15.68
CA GLY A 771 14.12 3.02 -15.75
C GLY A 771 14.47 4.39 -16.36
N GLN A 772 13.43 5.16 -16.71
CA GLN A 772 13.58 6.57 -17.10
C GLN A 772 13.74 7.44 -15.85
N GLY A 773 14.97 7.76 -15.45
CA GLY A 773 15.22 8.61 -14.28
C GLY A 773 16.64 8.55 -13.73
N GLU A 774 17.42 7.55 -14.15
CA GLU A 774 18.81 7.44 -13.71
C GLU A 774 19.65 8.63 -14.18
N PHE A 775 20.28 9.33 -13.24
CA PHE A 775 21.14 10.48 -13.52
C PHE A 775 22.25 10.09 -14.51
N ASP A 776 22.37 10.83 -15.63
CA ASP A 776 23.35 10.59 -16.71
C ASP A 776 24.79 10.43 -16.19
N LEU A 777 25.08 11.04 -15.03
CA LEU A 777 26.35 10.98 -14.32
C LEU A 777 26.66 9.60 -13.71
N ALA A 778 25.68 8.95 -13.09
CA ALA A 778 25.85 7.60 -12.52
C ALA A 778 26.05 6.58 -13.66
N CYS A 779 25.28 6.76 -14.74
CA CYS A 779 25.42 5.96 -15.95
C CYS A 779 26.81 6.15 -16.58
N ALA A 780 27.29 7.39 -16.72
CA ALA A 780 28.64 7.69 -17.21
C ALA A 780 29.72 7.02 -16.35
N ALA A 781 29.58 7.04 -15.01
CA ALA A 781 30.52 6.36 -14.11
C ALA A 781 30.55 4.84 -14.31
N ARG A 782 29.41 4.18 -14.52
CA ARG A 782 29.36 2.74 -14.82
C ARG A 782 29.94 2.40 -16.18
N VAL A 783 29.60 3.19 -17.20
CA VAL A 783 30.20 3.10 -18.55
C VAL A 783 31.72 3.18 -18.44
N PHE A 784 32.24 4.14 -17.67
CA PHE A 784 33.66 4.28 -17.43
C PHE A 784 34.26 3.03 -16.78
N ALA A 785 33.62 2.51 -15.73
CA ALA A 785 34.08 1.31 -15.04
C ALA A 785 34.12 0.07 -15.96
N VAL A 786 33.18 -0.07 -16.90
CA VAL A 786 33.19 -1.14 -17.90
C VAL A 786 34.35 -0.99 -18.87
N VAL A 787 34.62 0.23 -19.36
CA VAL A 787 35.74 0.52 -20.27
C VAL A 787 37.09 0.36 -19.57
N GLU A 788 37.20 0.73 -18.31
CA GLU A 788 38.44 0.57 -17.54
C GLU A 788 38.77 -0.91 -17.32
N ARG A 789 37.75 -1.75 -17.10
CA ARG A 789 37.90 -3.21 -17.01
C ARG A 789 38.24 -3.86 -18.36
N GLU A 790 37.80 -3.27 -19.47
CA GLU A 790 38.08 -3.74 -20.82
C GLU A 790 38.54 -2.59 -21.74
N PRO A 791 39.83 -2.20 -21.68
CA PRO A 791 40.36 -1.07 -22.46
C PRO A 791 40.23 -1.25 -23.98
N ARG A 792 40.09 -2.49 -24.46
CA ARG A 792 39.86 -2.80 -25.88
C ARG A 792 38.57 -2.18 -26.42
N LEU A 793 37.59 -1.88 -25.58
CA LEU A 793 36.36 -1.16 -25.96
C LEU A 793 36.60 0.31 -26.36
N ALA A 794 37.77 0.86 -26.02
CA ALA A 794 38.16 2.23 -26.39
C ALA A 794 39.24 2.27 -27.48
N ASP A 795 39.78 1.12 -27.90
CA ASP A 795 40.87 1.06 -28.86
C ASP A 795 40.33 0.90 -30.30
N PRO A 796 40.39 1.95 -31.15
CA PRO A 796 39.89 1.90 -32.52
C PRO A 796 40.64 0.88 -33.39
N ALA A 797 41.87 0.49 -33.03
CA ALA A 797 42.63 -0.53 -33.76
C ALA A 797 42.17 -1.96 -33.43
N VAL A 798 41.50 -2.14 -32.29
CA VAL A 798 41.05 -3.46 -31.84
C VAL A 798 39.64 -3.75 -32.32
N LEU A 799 38.72 -2.78 -32.35
CA LEU A 799 37.30 -3.01 -32.64
C LEU A 799 37.05 -3.51 -34.07
N MET A 800 36.28 -4.61 -34.23
CA MET A 800 35.85 -5.08 -35.54
C MET A 800 34.60 -4.33 -36.01
N GLY A 801 34.64 -3.83 -37.24
CA GLY A 801 33.50 -3.16 -37.86
C GLY A 801 32.41 -4.11 -38.28
N ASN A 802 31.19 -3.85 -37.84
CA ASN A 802 29.98 -4.42 -38.44
C ASN A 802 28.89 -3.35 -38.57
N PRO A 803 27.85 -3.59 -39.41
CA PRO A 803 26.83 -2.58 -39.67
C PRO A 803 26.06 -2.13 -38.42
N ALA A 804 25.81 -3.02 -37.46
CA ALA A 804 25.10 -2.67 -36.24
C ALA A 804 25.94 -1.77 -35.33
N SER A 805 27.20 -2.12 -35.10
CA SER A 805 28.15 -1.32 -34.30
C SER A 805 28.44 0.04 -34.95
N CYS A 806 28.52 0.10 -36.28
CA CYS A 806 28.67 1.35 -37.02
C CYS A 806 27.44 2.27 -36.82
N ARG A 807 26.21 1.73 -36.98
CA ARG A 807 24.99 2.52 -36.78
C ARG A 807 24.82 3.01 -35.34
N ALA A 808 25.13 2.17 -34.35
CA ALA A 808 25.10 2.57 -32.94
C ALA A 808 26.19 3.63 -32.64
N GLY A 809 27.38 3.51 -33.24
CA GLY A 809 28.46 4.49 -33.10
C GLY A 809 28.13 5.84 -33.75
N LEU A 810 27.45 5.84 -34.89
CA LEU A 810 26.94 7.05 -35.53
C LEU A 810 25.85 7.73 -34.70
N ALA A 811 24.95 6.95 -34.10
CA ALA A 811 23.97 7.50 -33.17
C ALA A 811 24.67 8.19 -31.99
N LEU A 812 25.68 7.54 -31.39
CA LEU A 812 26.49 8.12 -30.32
C LEU A 812 27.19 9.42 -30.74
N LEU A 813 27.85 9.46 -31.90
CA LEU A 813 28.53 10.68 -32.38
C LEU A 813 27.55 11.82 -32.67
N ARG A 814 26.34 11.53 -33.17
CA ARG A 814 25.29 12.55 -33.39
C ARG A 814 24.78 13.12 -32.07
N GLU A 815 24.65 12.30 -31.03
CA GLU A 815 24.34 12.78 -29.68
C GLU A 815 25.47 13.65 -29.12
N PHE A 816 26.74 13.28 -29.35
CA PHE A 816 27.88 14.14 -28.97
C PHE A 816 27.87 15.49 -29.68
N GLN A 817 27.46 15.54 -30.94
CA GLN A 817 27.34 16.80 -31.69
C GLN A 817 26.29 17.74 -31.08
N GLY A 818 25.26 17.20 -30.45
CA GLY A 818 24.22 17.96 -29.73
C GLY A 818 24.69 18.62 -28.43
N ILE A 819 25.89 18.31 -27.93
CA ILE A 819 26.43 18.89 -26.70
C ILE A 819 27.00 20.29 -26.99
N ASP A 820 26.20 21.34 -26.80
CA ASP A 820 26.62 22.72 -27.08
C ASP A 820 27.53 23.34 -26.00
N ALA A 821 27.47 22.85 -24.76
CA ALA A 821 28.21 23.42 -23.64
C ALA A 821 29.55 22.71 -23.38
N GLY A 822 30.66 23.46 -23.37
CA GLY A 822 31.94 23.01 -22.80
C GLY A 822 32.88 22.23 -23.72
N LEU A 823 32.51 21.93 -24.97
CA LEU A 823 33.37 21.17 -25.88
C LEU A 823 34.54 21.98 -26.48
N GLY A 824 34.38 23.29 -26.73
CA GLY A 824 35.45 24.12 -27.31
C GLY A 824 36.05 23.52 -28.59
N LYS A 825 37.37 23.32 -28.61
CA LYS A 825 38.08 22.69 -29.75
C LYS A 825 37.62 21.26 -30.04
N LEU A 826 37.16 20.53 -29.02
CA LEU A 826 36.70 19.14 -29.16
C LEU A 826 35.48 19.03 -30.09
N LYS A 827 34.64 20.08 -30.20
CA LYS A 827 33.47 20.06 -31.09
C LYS A 827 33.88 19.82 -32.55
N SER A 828 34.87 20.58 -33.03
CA SER A 828 35.39 20.42 -34.40
C SER A 828 36.01 19.04 -34.65
N GLU A 829 36.58 18.42 -33.62
CA GLU A 829 37.13 17.07 -33.71
C GLU A 829 36.06 15.99 -33.72
N LEU A 830 34.99 16.15 -32.93
CA LEU A 830 33.83 15.27 -32.94
C LEU A 830 33.08 15.36 -34.27
N ASP A 831 32.91 16.56 -34.83
CA ASP A 831 32.33 16.79 -36.15
C ASP A 831 33.16 16.12 -37.26
N ALA A 832 34.49 16.16 -37.15
CA ALA A 832 35.38 15.47 -38.08
C ALA A 832 35.26 13.94 -37.97
N ASN A 833 35.15 13.39 -36.74
CA ASN A 833 34.93 11.96 -36.53
C ASN A 833 33.55 11.52 -37.04
N LEU A 834 32.50 12.33 -36.85
CA LEU A 834 31.16 12.07 -37.38
C LEU A 834 31.18 12.04 -38.90
N SER A 835 31.76 13.06 -39.53
CA SER A 835 31.90 13.13 -40.99
C SER A 835 32.68 11.94 -41.56
N ALA A 836 33.76 11.53 -40.88
CA ALA A 836 34.54 10.34 -41.25
C ALA A 836 33.73 9.04 -41.10
N ALA A 837 32.95 8.91 -40.02
CA ALA A 837 32.09 7.75 -39.79
C ALA A 837 30.97 7.65 -40.83
N GLU A 838 30.31 8.77 -41.17
CA GLU A 838 29.25 8.82 -42.18
C GLU A 838 29.79 8.51 -43.59
N GLY A 839 30.96 9.06 -43.94
CA GLY A 839 31.63 8.72 -45.20
C GLY A 839 32.02 7.24 -45.28
N ALA A 840 32.49 6.66 -44.16
CA ALA A 840 32.81 5.24 -44.08
C ALA A 840 31.57 4.33 -44.14
N GLU A 841 30.46 4.71 -43.50
CA GLU A 841 29.18 4.03 -43.59
C GLU A 841 28.67 4.00 -45.04
N ALA A 842 28.68 5.14 -45.72
CA ALA A 842 28.26 5.27 -47.12
C ALA A 842 29.13 4.41 -48.08
N ALA A 843 30.42 4.25 -47.75
CA ALA A 843 31.34 3.41 -48.51
C ALA A 843 31.28 1.90 -48.14
N GLY A 844 30.43 1.52 -47.18
CA GLY A 844 30.37 0.14 -46.66
C GLY A 844 31.62 -0.29 -45.87
N ASN A 845 32.46 0.66 -45.43
CA ASN A 845 33.68 0.39 -44.67
C ASN A 845 33.40 0.45 -43.16
N TRP A 846 32.79 -0.62 -42.64
CA TRP A 846 32.32 -0.69 -41.26
C TRP A 846 33.44 -0.54 -40.22
N SER A 847 34.65 -1.04 -40.51
CA SER A 847 35.78 -0.93 -39.59
C SER A 847 36.23 0.51 -39.41
N THR A 848 36.32 1.28 -40.50
CA THR A 848 36.62 2.71 -40.45
C THR A 848 35.52 3.49 -39.73
N CYS A 849 34.25 3.12 -39.95
CA CYS A 849 33.12 3.73 -39.24
C CYS A 849 33.19 3.52 -37.72
N VAL A 850 33.39 2.28 -37.26
CA VAL A 850 33.50 1.95 -35.83
C VAL A 850 34.75 2.59 -35.22
N ALA A 851 35.88 2.60 -35.94
CA ALA A 851 37.11 3.25 -35.48
C ALA A 851 36.94 4.77 -35.31
N ALA A 852 36.22 5.44 -36.21
CA ALA A 852 35.91 6.87 -36.10
C ALA A 852 34.99 7.16 -34.89
N ALA A 853 33.97 6.33 -34.66
CA ALA A 853 33.11 6.42 -33.47
C ALA A 853 33.90 6.22 -32.16
N ALA A 854 34.75 5.19 -32.11
CA ALA A 854 35.62 4.92 -30.96
C ALA A 854 36.61 6.06 -30.71
N THR A 855 37.16 6.65 -31.78
CA THR A 855 38.07 7.80 -31.70
C THR A 855 37.34 9.01 -31.12
N GLY A 856 36.17 9.36 -31.64
CA GLY A 856 35.37 10.49 -31.12
C GLY A 856 35.02 10.31 -29.64
N ARG A 857 34.55 9.11 -29.27
CA ARG A 857 34.27 8.73 -27.88
C ARG A 857 35.51 8.84 -26.98
N SER A 858 36.65 8.28 -27.40
CA SER A 858 37.88 8.29 -26.61
C SER A 858 38.36 9.71 -26.32
N ARG A 859 38.20 10.63 -27.29
CA ARG A 859 38.54 12.04 -27.14
C ARG A 859 37.61 12.76 -26.17
N LEU A 860 36.30 12.49 -26.25
CA LEU A 860 35.36 13.02 -25.26
C LEU A 860 35.73 12.57 -23.84
N TRP A 861 36.01 11.27 -23.64
CA TRP A 861 36.48 10.74 -22.37
C TRP A 861 37.82 11.32 -21.93
N ALA A 862 38.75 11.54 -22.86
CA ALA A 862 40.02 12.19 -22.56
C ALA A 862 39.78 13.64 -22.08
N THR A 863 38.87 14.39 -22.70
CA THR A 863 38.52 15.75 -22.27
C THR A 863 37.79 15.78 -20.92
N MET A 864 36.90 14.81 -20.66
CA MET A 864 36.26 14.65 -19.35
C MET A 864 37.27 14.37 -18.23
N ARG A 865 38.37 13.66 -18.53
CA ARG A 865 39.46 13.33 -17.59
C ARG A 865 40.56 14.39 -17.48
N ALA A 866 40.95 15.01 -18.60
CA ALA A 866 42.14 15.86 -18.72
C ALA A 866 41.93 17.30 -18.26
N ALA A 867 40.71 17.69 -17.86
CA ALA A 867 40.44 19.01 -17.29
C ALA A 867 40.94 19.13 -15.83
N HIS A 868 42.19 18.70 -15.60
CA HIS A 868 42.93 18.72 -14.34
C HIS A 868 44.00 19.81 -14.35
#